data_AF-A0A1S9E0W3-F1
#
_entry.id   AF-A0A1S9E0W3-F1
#
_cell.length_a   1.000
_cell.length_b   1.000
_cell.length_c   1.000
_cell.angle_alpha   90.00
_cell.angle_beta   90.00
_cell.angle_gamma   90.00
#
_symmetry.space_group_name_H-M   'P 1'
#
loop_
_entity.id
_entity.type
_entity.pdbx_description
1 polymer ?
#
loop_
_entity_poly.entity_id
_entity_poly.type
_entity_poly.pdbx_seq_one_letter_code
_entity_poly.pdbx_strand_id
1 'polypeptide(L)'
;MGSGGKAEITRYGSLAYLPRKRAARHRGKVKSFPKDDPKKPVHLTASMGYKAGMTTVVRDLDRPGAKMHKKEVVEAVTVIETPPLVAIGVVGYIETPRGLRSLTTVWAEHLSDEVKRRFYKNWYKSKKKAFTKYAKQHAEESGASITRELERIKKYCTVVRVLAHTQIRKTPLKQKKAHLMEIQVNGGSVADKVDFARNLFEKTIEIDSIFEKDEVIDVIAVTKGHGFQGVTSRWGTKKLPRKTHKGLRKVACIGAWHPSHVQWTVARAGQMGYHHRTSCNHKVYRIGKGSDEANASTDFDISKKQITPMGGFVRYGEVKNDFVMVKGSVPGVKKRVMTLRKTLYPQTSRKATEKIELKWVDTSSEFGHGAFQTPEEKRAFLGTLKKDLGTPSNSGGRAGPYNLTAFFRGKTPPVQLQHPIAMPLSRRGHCVIDRIWCWASISSPEVHKLPLCPSIIQLPLKNYPPSSRQIHHLHKPLLVSPHRTRDNTTVSQPTPLQPTISRTMSDDAYMSFLNKANADLDTARAQQAQDSPTVRTETVETGVSVPAPLTSVDAYYISETDEPFEPVALRWDGASRGIFPDASHLSNLISPNADLSSSITTLSPSSFDPRNQYPSALRAVRAAAAESSGGDESAVDVKVFRVEVGPSRIEYYILAVDAEKSLVVGLRTKAVET
;
A
#
# COMPACT_ATOMS: atom_id res chain seq x y z
N MET A 1 -19.84 26.83 26.77
CA MET A 1 -19.83 25.87 25.65
C MET A 1 -18.64 26.20 24.76
N GLY A 2 -17.74 25.25 24.50
CA GLY A 2 -16.60 25.52 23.60
C GLY A 2 -17.09 25.66 22.16
N SER A 3 -16.62 26.67 21.44
CA SER A 3 -16.91 26.81 20.00
C SER A 3 -16.41 25.55 19.27
N GLY A 4 -17.31 24.84 18.59
CA GLY A 4 -16.94 23.73 17.70
C GLY A 4 -15.99 24.21 16.59
N GLY A 5 -15.22 23.28 16.01
CA GLY A 5 -14.44 23.59 14.81
C GLY A 5 -15.39 24.06 13.69
N LYS A 6 -15.00 25.11 12.95
CA LYS A 6 -15.86 25.69 11.89
C LYS A 6 -16.27 24.68 10.80
N ALA A 7 -15.47 23.64 10.58
CA ALA A 7 -15.78 22.52 9.69
C ALA A 7 -15.14 21.26 10.25
N GLU A 8 -15.84 20.13 10.14
CA GLU A 8 -15.31 18.83 10.54
C GLU A 8 -14.38 18.27 9.47
N ILE A 9 -13.20 17.80 9.92
CA ILE A 9 -12.26 17.11 9.05
C ILE A 9 -11.80 15.83 9.72
N THR A 10 -11.52 14.82 8.90
CA THR A 10 -10.88 13.61 9.42
C THR A 10 -9.48 13.91 9.94
N ARG A 11 -9.08 13.12 10.93
CA ARG A 11 -7.80 13.26 11.58
C ARG A 11 -6.64 12.91 10.65
N TYR A 12 -5.61 13.76 10.61
CA TYR A 12 -4.38 13.48 9.89
C TYR A 12 -3.56 12.34 10.53
N GLY A 13 -3.59 11.18 9.88
CA GLY A 13 -2.77 10.02 10.19
C GLY A 13 -3.25 9.17 11.37
N SER A 14 -3.15 7.86 11.21
CA SER A 14 -3.54 6.90 12.24
C SER A 14 -2.65 6.97 13.49
N LEU A 15 -3.30 6.97 14.66
CA LEU A 15 -2.69 6.91 16.00
C LEU A 15 -2.23 5.51 16.38
N ALA A 16 -2.80 4.46 15.79
CA ALA A 16 -2.47 3.06 16.10
C ALA A 16 -1.00 2.71 15.81
N TYR A 17 -0.33 3.51 14.98
CA TYR A 17 1.08 3.32 14.62
C TYR A 17 2.05 4.21 15.42
N LEU A 18 1.60 4.79 16.52
CA LEU A 18 2.47 5.44 17.49
C LEU A 18 3.11 4.42 18.46
N PRO A 19 4.30 4.73 19.01
CA PRO A 19 5.16 5.85 18.64
C PRO A 19 5.83 5.64 17.27
N ARG A 20 5.82 6.68 16.42
CA ARG A 20 6.49 6.69 15.11
C ARG A 20 8.00 6.88 15.27
N LYS A 21 8.70 5.85 15.76
CA LYS A 21 10.14 5.80 16.01
C LYS A 21 10.88 4.78 15.12
N ARG A 22 12.21 4.87 15.09
CA ARG A 22 13.05 3.87 14.38
C ARG A 22 12.84 2.49 14.99
N ALA A 23 12.71 1.47 14.15
CA ALA A 23 12.65 0.09 14.57
C ALA A 23 13.95 -0.31 15.27
N ALA A 24 13.84 -1.02 16.39
CA ALA A 24 15.00 -1.50 17.16
C ALA A 24 15.83 -2.56 16.44
N ARG A 25 15.26 -3.20 15.41
CA ARG A 25 15.85 -4.30 14.64
C ARG A 25 15.72 -4.01 13.16
N HIS A 26 16.68 -4.50 12.36
CA HIS A 26 16.61 -4.40 10.90
C HIS A 26 15.59 -5.35 10.28
N ARG A 27 15.43 -6.55 10.86
CA ARG A 27 14.48 -7.57 10.40
C ARG A 27 13.07 -7.34 10.96
N GLY A 28 12.06 -7.67 10.17
CA GLY A 28 10.71 -7.93 10.68
C GLY A 28 10.71 -8.98 11.80
N LYS A 29 10.26 -8.62 13.01
CA LYS A 29 9.96 -9.63 14.04
C LYS A 29 8.51 -10.06 13.86
N VAL A 30 8.26 -11.36 13.81
CA VAL A 30 6.90 -11.90 13.96
C VAL A 30 6.45 -11.67 15.41
N LYS A 31 5.37 -10.91 15.60
CA LYS A 31 4.81 -10.64 16.94
C LYS A 31 3.77 -11.68 17.35
N SER A 32 3.08 -12.26 16.39
CA SER A 32 2.06 -13.28 16.55
C SER A 32 2.15 -14.22 15.35
N PHE A 33 2.07 -15.52 15.61
CA PHE A 33 1.98 -16.56 14.57
C PHE A 33 0.51 -16.96 14.38
N PRO A 34 0.16 -17.63 13.27
CA PRO A 34 -1.18 -18.19 13.08
C PRO A 34 -1.57 -19.09 14.26
N LYS A 35 -2.86 -19.10 14.58
CA LYS A 35 -3.39 -19.98 15.63
C LYS A 35 -3.11 -21.44 15.25
N ASP A 36 -2.69 -22.21 16.23
CA ASP A 36 -2.38 -23.62 16.04
C ASP A 36 -3.65 -24.47 15.95
N ASP A 37 -3.63 -25.47 15.08
CA ASP A 37 -4.72 -26.41 14.85
C ASP A 37 -4.13 -27.83 14.83
N PRO A 38 -4.25 -28.61 15.94
CA PRO A 38 -3.64 -29.93 16.06
C PRO A 38 -4.13 -30.94 15.02
N LYS A 39 -5.28 -30.71 14.37
CA LYS A 39 -5.83 -31.63 13.35
C LYS A 39 -5.09 -31.57 12.02
N LYS A 40 -4.38 -30.46 11.75
CA LYS A 40 -3.63 -30.28 10.50
C LYS A 40 -2.27 -30.99 10.60
N PRO A 41 -1.69 -31.40 9.46
CA PRO A 41 -0.34 -31.93 9.44
C PRO A 41 0.67 -30.88 9.95
N VAL A 42 1.77 -31.36 10.50
CA VAL A 42 2.84 -30.53 11.05
C VAL A 42 3.49 -29.72 9.92
N HIS A 43 3.52 -28.40 10.05
CA HIS A 43 4.08 -27.50 9.04
C HIS A 43 4.70 -26.23 9.64
N LEU A 44 5.52 -25.55 8.83
CA LEU A 44 6.11 -24.26 9.17
C LEU A 44 5.19 -23.11 8.78
N THR A 45 5.21 -22.03 9.57
CA THR A 45 4.27 -20.91 9.42
C THR A 45 4.89 -19.64 8.84
N ALA A 46 6.22 -19.60 8.68
CA ALA A 46 6.94 -18.41 8.23
C ALA A 46 8.25 -18.75 7.55
N SER A 47 8.73 -17.86 6.68
CA SER A 47 10.03 -17.92 6.03
C SER A 47 10.69 -16.53 5.96
N MET A 48 11.93 -16.46 5.48
CA MET A 48 12.65 -15.21 5.21
C MET A 48 13.06 -15.12 3.75
N GLY A 49 12.94 -13.92 3.20
CA GLY A 49 13.47 -13.59 1.88
C GLY A 49 14.04 -12.18 1.84
N TYR A 50 14.58 -11.79 0.69
CA TYR A 50 15.16 -10.49 0.42
C TYR A 50 14.42 -9.81 -0.73
N LYS A 51 14.02 -8.55 -0.53
CA LYS A 51 13.35 -7.78 -1.58
C LYS A 51 14.31 -7.54 -2.74
N ALA A 52 14.08 -8.16 -3.90
CA ALA A 52 14.90 -7.95 -5.09
C ALA A 52 14.46 -6.66 -5.81
N GLY A 53 13.19 -6.60 -6.19
CA GLY A 53 12.62 -5.50 -6.95
C GLY A 53 11.11 -5.64 -7.11
N MET A 54 10.56 -4.88 -8.04
CA MET A 54 9.19 -5.00 -8.51
C MET A 54 9.23 -5.09 -10.03
N THR A 55 8.22 -5.73 -10.60
CA THR A 55 7.99 -5.82 -12.05
C THR A 55 6.48 -5.79 -12.30
N THR A 56 6.06 -5.83 -13.56
CA THR A 56 4.67 -5.93 -13.97
C THR A 56 4.34 -7.31 -14.52
N VAL A 57 3.09 -7.75 -14.34
CA VAL A 57 2.56 -8.98 -14.92
C VAL A 57 1.22 -8.71 -15.59
N VAL A 58 0.89 -9.54 -16.58
CA VAL A 58 -0.44 -9.61 -17.17
C VAL A 58 -1.09 -10.93 -16.77
N ARG A 59 -2.37 -10.87 -16.43
CA ARG A 59 -3.21 -12.03 -16.18
C ARG A 59 -4.65 -11.73 -16.55
N ASP A 60 -5.44 -12.77 -16.73
CA ASP A 60 -6.89 -12.61 -16.77
C ASP A 60 -7.46 -12.43 -15.37
N LEU A 61 -8.48 -11.60 -15.28
CA LEU A 61 -9.21 -11.38 -14.04
C LEU A 61 -10.44 -12.28 -13.97
N ASP A 62 -10.38 -13.33 -13.17
CA ASP A 62 -11.54 -14.17 -12.89
C ASP A 62 -12.32 -13.68 -11.68
N ARG A 63 -13.16 -12.66 -11.89
CA ARG A 63 -14.10 -12.15 -10.87
C ARG A 63 -15.50 -11.93 -11.43
N PRO A 64 -16.42 -12.91 -11.33
CA PRO A 64 -17.81 -12.74 -11.76
C PRO A 64 -18.45 -11.50 -11.12
N GLY A 65 -19.12 -10.68 -11.94
CA GLY A 65 -19.73 -9.41 -11.54
C GLY A 65 -18.82 -8.18 -11.60
N ALA A 66 -17.52 -8.33 -11.85
CA ALA A 66 -16.63 -7.19 -12.11
C ALA A 66 -16.66 -6.79 -13.59
N LYS A 67 -16.58 -5.48 -13.88
CA LYS A 67 -16.47 -4.95 -15.27
C LYS A 67 -15.27 -5.50 -16.06
N MET A 68 -14.23 -5.91 -15.33
CA MET A 68 -12.99 -6.47 -15.87
C MET A 68 -12.96 -8.01 -15.85
N HIS A 69 -14.08 -8.69 -15.58
CA HIS A 69 -14.13 -10.15 -15.59
C HIS A 69 -13.75 -10.71 -16.98
N LYS A 70 -12.87 -11.72 -17.01
CA LYS A 70 -12.31 -12.32 -18.23
C LYS A 70 -11.60 -11.33 -19.15
N LYS A 71 -11.17 -10.18 -18.61
CA LYS A 71 -10.31 -9.23 -19.29
C LYS A 71 -8.91 -9.28 -18.70
N GLU A 72 -7.95 -8.97 -19.55
CA GLU A 72 -6.56 -8.86 -19.15
C GLU A 72 -6.37 -7.64 -18.25
N VAL A 73 -5.65 -7.85 -17.14
CA VAL A 73 -5.27 -6.80 -16.22
C VAL A 73 -3.76 -6.80 -16.03
N VAL A 74 -3.19 -5.61 -16.06
CA VAL A 74 -1.78 -5.39 -15.71
C VAL A 74 -1.70 -5.11 -14.21
N GLU A 75 -0.88 -5.86 -13.50
CA GLU A 75 -0.68 -5.69 -12.07
C GLU A 75 0.80 -5.60 -11.72
N ALA A 76 1.13 -4.70 -10.79
CA ALA A 76 2.46 -4.62 -10.23
C ALA A 76 2.69 -5.74 -9.21
N VAL A 77 3.85 -6.38 -9.27
CA VAL A 77 4.28 -7.44 -8.37
C VAL A 77 5.63 -7.12 -7.75
N THR A 78 5.88 -7.63 -6.54
CA THR A 78 7.20 -7.61 -5.92
C THR A 78 7.82 -9.00 -6.03
N VAL A 79 9.08 -9.06 -6.47
CA VAL A 79 9.91 -10.27 -6.42
C VAL A 79 10.72 -10.28 -5.12
N ILE A 80 10.56 -11.36 -4.35
CA ILE A 80 11.29 -11.61 -3.10
C ILE A 80 12.13 -12.86 -3.31
N GLU A 81 13.46 -12.71 -3.34
CA GLU A 81 14.38 -13.84 -3.43
C GLU A 81 14.44 -14.56 -2.07
N THR A 82 14.17 -15.85 -2.07
CA THR A 82 14.06 -16.72 -0.91
C THR A 82 15.07 -17.85 -1.02
N PRO A 83 16.37 -17.62 -0.70
CA PRO A 83 17.31 -18.72 -0.60
C PRO A 83 16.84 -19.71 0.48
N PRO A 84 17.08 -21.02 0.30
CA PRO A 84 16.60 -22.03 1.25
C PRO A 84 17.10 -21.75 2.65
N LEU A 85 16.22 -21.90 3.64
CA LEU A 85 16.57 -21.76 5.04
C LEU A 85 17.28 -23.01 5.53
N VAL A 86 18.08 -22.91 6.58
CA VAL A 86 18.63 -24.09 7.27
C VAL A 86 18.12 -24.09 8.69
N ALA A 87 17.50 -25.19 9.12
CA ALA A 87 17.09 -25.38 10.50
C ALA A 87 18.28 -25.87 11.34
N ILE A 88 18.49 -25.20 12.47
CA ILE A 88 19.70 -25.37 13.30
C ILE A 88 19.37 -25.56 14.79
N GLY A 89 18.10 -25.67 15.14
CA GLY A 89 17.69 -25.88 16.52
C GLY A 89 16.19 -25.76 16.73
N VAL A 90 15.74 -26.05 17.94
CA VAL A 90 14.35 -25.95 18.38
C VAL A 90 14.27 -25.32 19.77
N VAL A 91 13.24 -24.51 19.99
CA VAL A 91 12.94 -23.85 21.26
C VAL A 91 11.55 -24.31 21.71
N GLY A 92 11.48 -24.84 22.93
CA GLY A 92 10.22 -25.14 23.60
C GLY A 92 9.75 -23.98 24.47
N TYR A 93 8.48 -23.61 24.36
CA TYR A 93 7.84 -22.60 25.20
C TYR A 93 6.77 -23.23 26.09
N ILE A 94 6.82 -22.88 27.38
CA ILE A 94 5.81 -23.22 28.37
C ILE A 94 4.88 -22.03 28.59
N GLU A 95 3.60 -22.31 28.70
CA GLU A 95 2.59 -21.31 29.07
C GLU A 95 2.62 -21.10 30.58
N THR A 96 2.73 -19.83 30.98
CA THR A 96 2.67 -19.42 32.39
C THR A 96 1.63 -18.31 32.52
N PRO A 97 1.13 -18.00 33.73
CA PRO A 97 0.19 -16.89 33.92
C PRO A 97 0.74 -15.51 33.47
N ARG A 98 2.07 -15.38 33.32
CA ARG A 98 2.74 -14.17 32.81
C ARG A 98 3.00 -14.20 31.29
N GLY A 99 2.53 -15.24 30.60
CA GLY A 99 2.73 -15.48 29.17
C GLY A 99 3.69 -16.64 28.88
N LEU A 100 4.14 -16.72 27.62
CA LEU A 100 5.03 -17.79 27.15
C LEU A 100 6.47 -17.56 27.63
N ARG A 101 7.05 -18.55 28.31
CA ARG A 101 8.45 -18.57 28.74
C ARG A 101 9.21 -19.67 27.99
N SER A 102 10.40 -19.39 27.51
CA SER A 102 11.27 -20.42 26.91
C SER A 102 11.76 -21.38 28.00
N LEU A 103 11.55 -22.68 27.80
CA LEU A 103 11.98 -23.72 28.73
C LEU A 103 13.41 -24.20 28.41
N THR A 104 13.61 -24.70 27.21
CA THR A 104 14.91 -25.20 26.71
C THR A 104 15.10 -24.82 25.24
N THR A 105 16.36 -24.73 24.82
CA THR A 105 16.74 -24.52 23.42
C THR A 105 17.78 -25.55 23.05
N VAL A 106 17.41 -26.43 22.13
CA VAL A 106 18.29 -27.45 21.56
C VAL A 106 18.84 -26.91 20.25
N TRP A 107 20.13 -27.08 20.01
CA TRP A 107 20.79 -26.71 18.75
C TRP A 107 21.23 -27.97 18.00
N ALA A 108 21.43 -27.83 16.69
CA ALA A 108 22.08 -28.83 15.87
C ALA A 108 23.58 -28.93 16.21
N GLU A 109 24.22 -30.03 15.80
CA GLU A 109 25.62 -30.30 16.08
C GLU A 109 26.52 -29.36 15.25
N HIS A 110 26.24 -29.25 13.96
CA HIS A 110 27.06 -28.54 13.00
C HIS A 110 26.40 -27.23 12.55
N LEU A 111 26.88 -26.11 13.10
CA LEU A 111 26.45 -24.78 12.67
C LEU A 111 27.40 -24.19 11.62
N SER A 112 26.81 -23.67 10.54
CA SER A 112 27.53 -22.93 9.50
C SER A 112 28.15 -21.62 10.00
N ASP A 113 29.26 -21.23 9.36
CA ASP A 113 29.97 -19.98 9.69
C ASP A 113 29.12 -18.71 9.52
N GLU A 114 28.13 -18.74 8.61
CA GLU A 114 27.23 -17.61 8.36
C GLU A 114 26.38 -17.27 9.59
N VAL A 115 25.95 -18.30 10.32
CA VAL A 115 25.20 -18.16 11.59
C VAL A 115 26.12 -17.89 12.74
N LYS A 116 27.29 -18.54 12.80
CA LYS A 116 28.27 -18.24 13.85
C LYS A 116 28.63 -16.75 13.87
N ARG A 117 28.73 -16.11 12.69
CA ARG A 117 28.86 -14.64 12.54
C ARG A 117 27.74 -13.84 13.20
N ARG A 118 26.56 -14.42 13.45
CA ARG A 118 25.45 -13.79 14.17
C ARG A 118 25.83 -13.40 15.59
N PHE A 119 26.56 -14.28 16.27
CA PHE A 119 26.97 -14.16 17.66
C PHE A 119 28.19 -13.26 17.88
N TYR A 120 28.83 -12.80 16.80
CA TYR A 120 29.95 -11.85 16.88
C TYR A 120 29.56 -10.48 16.32
N LYS A 121 30.05 -9.42 16.98
CA LYS A 121 30.10 -8.07 16.40
C LYS A 121 31.29 -7.95 15.45
N ASN A 122 32.46 -8.41 15.88
CA ASN A 122 33.68 -8.45 15.07
C ASN A 122 34.14 -9.90 14.87
N TRP A 123 33.85 -10.46 13.69
CA TRP A 123 34.20 -11.84 13.36
C TRP A 123 35.71 -12.05 13.18
N TYR A 124 36.38 -11.12 12.49
CA TYR A 124 37.78 -11.28 12.08
C TYR A 124 38.77 -11.20 13.24
N LYS A 125 38.47 -10.40 14.26
CA LYS A 125 39.30 -10.30 15.48
C LYS A 125 38.95 -11.37 16.54
N SER A 126 37.93 -12.19 16.30
CA SER A 126 37.47 -13.18 17.28
C SER A 126 38.16 -14.53 17.08
N LYS A 127 38.29 -15.31 18.16
CA LYS A 127 38.76 -16.70 18.12
C LYS A 127 37.70 -17.69 17.56
N LYS A 128 36.50 -17.22 17.20
CA LYS A 128 35.40 -18.00 16.59
C LYS A 128 34.98 -19.25 17.39
N LYS A 129 35.03 -19.20 18.72
CA LYS A 129 34.69 -20.30 19.66
C LYS A 129 33.19 -20.51 19.95
N ALA A 130 32.29 -19.88 19.19
CA ALA A 130 30.85 -20.06 19.38
C ALA A 130 30.45 -21.52 19.05
N PHE A 131 29.67 -22.16 19.93
CA PHE A 131 29.18 -23.53 19.82
C PHE A 131 30.25 -24.65 19.82
N THR A 132 31.54 -24.35 20.03
CA THR A 132 32.58 -25.41 20.01
C THR A 132 32.45 -26.39 21.18
N LYS A 133 32.07 -25.91 22.38
CA LYS A 133 31.80 -26.78 23.53
C LYS A 133 30.52 -27.61 23.34
N TYR A 134 29.50 -27.01 22.72
CA TYR A 134 28.23 -27.68 22.46
C TYR A 134 28.39 -28.84 21.47
N ALA A 135 29.11 -28.61 20.37
CA ALA A 135 29.43 -29.66 19.40
C ALA A 135 30.30 -30.77 20.05
N LYS A 136 31.25 -30.41 20.91
CA LYS A 136 32.07 -31.38 21.64
C LYS A 136 31.21 -32.26 22.58
N GLN A 137 30.31 -31.65 23.35
CA GLN A 137 29.38 -32.39 24.22
C GLN A 137 28.45 -33.29 23.42
N HIS A 138 27.98 -32.84 22.25
CA HIS A 138 27.16 -33.65 21.35
C HIS A 138 27.88 -34.94 20.93
N ALA A 139 29.17 -34.82 20.56
CA ALA A 139 30.01 -35.94 20.15
C ALA A 139 30.39 -36.88 21.32
N GLU A 140 30.71 -36.34 22.50
CA GLU A 140 31.14 -37.14 23.66
C GLU A 140 29.99 -37.88 24.34
N GLU A 141 28.80 -37.27 24.44
CA GLU A 141 27.64 -37.86 25.13
C GLU A 141 26.68 -38.61 24.19
N SER A 142 27.08 -38.86 22.93
CA SER A 142 26.24 -39.50 21.90
C SER A 142 24.82 -38.89 21.77
N GLY A 143 24.68 -37.58 22.03
CA GLY A 143 23.39 -36.89 21.98
C GLY A 143 22.39 -37.23 23.10
N ALA A 144 22.80 -37.91 24.18
CA ALA A 144 21.92 -38.26 25.30
C ALA A 144 21.32 -37.01 25.99
N SER A 145 22.16 -36.00 26.24
CA SER A 145 21.72 -34.71 26.82
C SER A 145 20.66 -34.02 25.96
N ILE A 146 20.80 -34.07 24.63
CA ILE A 146 19.84 -33.47 23.69
C ILE A 146 18.54 -34.26 23.67
N THR A 147 18.61 -35.58 23.67
CA THR A 147 17.41 -36.43 23.72
C THR A 147 16.61 -36.12 24.98
N ARG A 148 17.28 -35.97 26.14
CA ARG A 148 16.67 -35.52 27.39
C ARG A 148 16.05 -34.12 27.30
N GLU A 149 16.73 -33.17 26.64
CA GLU A 149 16.18 -31.82 26.42
C GLU A 149 14.95 -31.83 25.49
N LEU A 150 14.96 -32.67 24.44
CA LEU A 150 13.84 -32.85 23.53
C LEU A 150 12.64 -33.50 24.25
N GLU A 151 12.87 -34.52 25.06
CA GLU A 151 11.84 -35.14 25.92
C GLU A 151 11.25 -34.13 26.90
N ARG A 152 12.08 -33.25 27.47
CA ARG A 152 11.62 -32.15 28.32
C ARG A 152 10.71 -31.18 27.54
N ILE A 153 10.99 -30.91 26.27
CA ILE A 153 10.10 -30.11 25.42
C ILE A 153 8.77 -30.84 25.20
N LYS A 154 8.81 -32.12 24.84
CA LYS A 154 7.61 -32.95 24.63
C LYS A 154 6.70 -32.98 25.86
N LYS A 155 7.28 -33.05 27.07
CA LYS A 155 6.52 -33.16 28.33
C LYS A 155 5.85 -31.86 28.78
N TYR A 156 6.53 -30.71 28.65
CA TYR A 156 6.12 -29.48 29.33
C TYR A 156 5.72 -28.32 28.41
N CYS A 157 6.14 -28.34 27.14
CA CYS A 157 5.94 -27.19 26.26
C CYS A 157 4.60 -27.26 25.54
N THR A 158 3.92 -26.11 25.43
CA THR A 158 2.69 -25.98 24.64
C THR A 158 3.00 -25.49 23.23
N VAL A 159 4.05 -24.68 23.05
CA VAL A 159 4.43 -24.11 21.76
C VAL A 159 5.87 -24.49 21.42
N VAL A 160 6.08 -24.98 20.20
CA VAL A 160 7.39 -25.38 19.67
C VAL A 160 7.78 -24.45 18.53
N ARG A 161 9.03 -23.97 18.53
CA ARG A 161 9.56 -23.12 17.45
C ARG A 161 10.90 -23.62 16.95
N VAL A 162 11.05 -23.74 15.64
CA VAL A 162 12.32 -24.06 14.98
C VAL A 162 13.15 -22.79 14.82
N LEU A 163 14.45 -22.90 15.11
CA LEU A 163 15.45 -21.88 14.81
C LEU A 163 15.98 -22.13 13.40
N ALA A 164 15.70 -21.18 12.49
CA ALA A 164 16.14 -21.27 11.11
C ALA A 164 16.91 -20.01 10.70
N HIS A 165 17.91 -20.18 9.83
CA HIS A 165 18.68 -19.07 9.29
C HIS A 165 18.68 -19.02 7.77
N THR A 166 18.86 -17.82 7.22
CA THR A 166 19.06 -17.62 5.78
C THR A 166 20.46 -18.05 5.34
N GLN A 167 20.59 -18.55 4.12
CA GLN A 167 21.88 -18.71 3.43
C GLN A 167 22.19 -17.45 2.62
N ILE A 168 22.91 -16.49 3.22
CA ILE A 168 23.05 -15.16 2.61
C ILE A 168 24.09 -15.12 1.49
N ARG A 169 25.09 -16.02 1.50
CA ARG A 169 26.11 -16.08 0.43
C ARG A 169 25.55 -16.49 -0.93
N LYS A 170 24.40 -17.17 -0.94
CA LYS A 170 23.71 -17.53 -2.19
C LYS A 170 23.05 -16.32 -2.86
N THR A 171 22.85 -15.22 -2.13
CA THR A 171 22.26 -13.98 -2.66
C THR A 171 23.36 -13.04 -3.18
N PRO A 172 23.05 -12.10 -4.09
CA PRO A 172 24.01 -11.09 -4.57
C PRO A 172 24.41 -10.05 -3.50
N LEU A 173 24.01 -10.25 -2.24
CA LEU A 173 24.30 -9.33 -1.15
C LEU A 173 25.74 -9.47 -0.65
N LYS A 174 26.43 -8.34 -0.45
CA LYS A 174 27.78 -8.32 0.14
C LYS A 174 27.81 -8.74 1.63
N GLN A 175 26.64 -8.82 2.29
CA GLN A 175 26.55 -9.17 3.70
C GLN A 175 26.80 -10.68 3.88
N LYS A 176 27.76 -11.04 4.75
CA LYS A 176 28.11 -12.44 5.05
C LYS A 176 27.44 -13.00 6.31
N LYS A 177 26.70 -12.15 7.03
CA LYS A 177 26.08 -12.44 8.33
C LYS A 177 24.64 -12.91 8.10
N ALA A 178 24.33 -14.15 8.45
CA ALA A 178 22.97 -14.68 8.29
C ALA A 178 21.96 -13.99 9.20
N HIS A 179 20.68 -14.03 8.79
CA HIS A 179 19.56 -13.68 9.65
C HIS A 179 19.01 -14.96 10.28
N LEU A 180 18.93 -14.98 11.61
CA LEU A 180 18.44 -16.11 12.42
C LEU A 180 17.07 -15.81 13.01
N MET A 181 16.04 -16.58 12.71
CA MET A 181 14.69 -16.41 13.24
C MET A 181 14.16 -17.67 13.93
N GLU A 182 13.16 -17.47 14.78
CA GLU A 182 12.28 -18.54 15.25
C GLU A 182 11.08 -18.61 14.30
N ILE A 183 10.69 -19.81 13.90
CA ILE A 183 9.48 -20.12 13.13
C ILE A 183 8.63 -21.05 13.99
N GLN A 184 7.35 -20.72 14.19
CA GLN A 184 6.45 -21.60 14.93
C GLN A 184 6.03 -22.78 14.07
N VAL A 185 6.07 -23.98 14.66
CA VAL A 185 5.57 -25.20 14.06
C VAL A 185 4.12 -25.38 14.52
N ASN A 186 3.21 -25.48 13.58
CA ASN A 186 1.78 -25.70 13.83
C ASN A 186 1.36 -27.07 13.27
N GLY A 187 0.26 -27.61 13.77
CA GLY A 187 -0.27 -28.93 13.38
C GLY A 187 0.25 -30.07 14.26
N GLY A 188 -0.52 -31.16 14.33
CA GLY A 188 -0.19 -32.38 15.08
C GLY A 188 -0.07 -32.20 16.60
N SER A 189 0.39 -33.25 17.27
CA SER A 189 0.71 -33.22 18.69
C SER A 189 2.04 -32.50 18.95
N VAL A 190 2.32 -32.14 20.20
CA VAL A 190 3.60 -31.52 20.58
C VAL A 190 4.79 -32.46 20.30
N ALA A 191 4.60 -33.77 20.47
CA ALA A 191 5.64 -34.76 20.16
C ALA A 191 5.99 -34.74 18.67
N ASP A 192 4.97 -34.78 17.81
CA ASP A 192 5.13 -34.75 16.35
C ASP A 192 5.87 -33.48 15.90
N LYS A 193 5.57 -32.33 16.52
CA LYS A 193 6.27 -31.06 16.23
C LYS A 193 7.75 -31.11 16.56
N VAL A 194 8.10 -31.75 17.68
CA VAL A 194 9.51 -31.89 18.11
C VAL A 194 10.25 -32.86 17.19
N ASP A 195 9.62 -33.97 16.81
CA ASP A 195 10.22 -34.95 15.91
C ASP A 195 10.38 -34.40 14.49
N PHE A 196 9.37 -33.66 14.00
CA PHE A 196 9.47 -32.88 12.77
C PHE A 196 10.64 -31.87 12.82
N ALA A 197 10.78 -31.13 13.92
CA ALA A 197 11.86 -30.17 14.10
C ALA A 197 13.25 -30.86 14.11
N ARG A 198 13.39 -31.99 14.82
CA ARG A 198 14.62 -32.78 14.87
C ARG A 198 15.01 -33.31 13.49
N ASN A 199 14.04 -33.79 12.72
CA ASN A 199 14.27 -34.31 11.37
C ASN A 199 14.73 -33.24 10.37
N LEU A 200 14.45 -31.97 10.64
CA LEU A 200 14.88 -30.82 9.84
C LEU A 200 16.26 -30.28 10.23
N PHE A 201 16.90 -30.76 11.29
CA PHE A 201 18.21 -30.26 11.70
C PHE A 201 19.24 -30.44 10.58
N GLU A 202 19.99 -29.37 10.32
CA GLU A 202 21.06 -29.28 9.31
C GLU A 202 20.58 -29.41 7.85
N LYS A 203 19.29 -29.66 7.65
CA LYS A 203 18.67 -29.74 6.33
C LYS A 203 18.20 -28.38 5.85
N THR A 204 18.14 -28.26 4.53
CA THR A 204 17.61 -27.09 3.86
C THR A 204 16.10 -27.16 3.75
N ILE A 205 15.43 -26.04 4.05
CA ILE A 205 13.99 -25.86 3.92
C ILE A 205 13.74 -24.95 2.72
N GLU A 206 13.09 -25.51 1.71
CA GLU A 206 12.68 -24.78 0.51
C GLU A 206 11.38 -24.01 0.75
N ILE A 207 11.16 -22.96 -0.05
CA ILE A 207 10.02 -22.08 0.13
C ILE A 207 8.69 -22.76 -0.23
N ASP A 208 8.70 -23.64 -1.23
CA ASP A 208 7.56 -24.41 -1.72
C ASP A 208 6.99 -25.36 -0.65
N SER A 209 7.84 -25.81 0.29
CA SER A 209 7.39 -26.63 1.42
C SER A 209 6.59 -25.84 2.48
N ILE A 210 6.66 -24.51 2.43
CA ILE A 210 6.03 -23.62 3.42
C ILE A 210 4.79 -22.95 2.82
N PHE A 211 4.92 -22.38 1.62
CA PHE A 211 3.87 -21.63 0.94
C PHE A 211 3.51 -22.28 -0.38
N GLU A 212 2.25 -22.10 -0.77
CA GLU A 212 1.72 -22.60 -2.03
C GLU A 212 1.41 -21.43 -2.99
N LYS A 213 1.30 -21.76 -4.28
CA LYS A 213 0.79 -20.82 -5.29
C LYS A 213 -0.65 -20.42 -4.92
N ASP A 214 -1.03 -19.18 -5.20
CA ASP A 214 -2.35 -18.60 -4.92
C ASP A 214 -2.71 -18.42 -3.44
N GLU A 215 -1.83 -18.85 -2.51
CA GLU A 215 -1.99 -18.56 -1.09
C GLU A 215 -1.83 -17.05 -0.82
N VAL A 216 -2.54 -16.58 0.21
CA VAL A 216 -2.41 -15.22 0.72
C VAL A 216 -1.50 -15.22 1.95
N ILE A 217 -0.49 -14.36 1.93
CA ILE A 217 0.54 -14.25 2.96
C ILE A 217 0.62 -12.86 3.56
N ASP A 218 1.20 -12.78 4.75
CA ASP A 218 1.54 -11.54 5.41
C ASP A 218 3.04 -11.27 5.31
N VAL A 219 3.38 -10.02 5.01
CA VAL A 219 4.74 -9.60 4.76
C VAL A 219 5.19 -8.62 5.83
N ILE A 220 6.15 -9.06 6.64
CA ILE A 220 6.64 -8.32 7.80
C ILE A 220 8.04 -7.80 7.52
N ALA A 221 8.19 -6.48 7.49
CA ALA A 221 9.48 -5.85 7.24
C ALA A 221 9.61 -4.49 7.92
N VAL A 222 10.81 -3.91 7.81
CA VAL A 222 11.07 -2.54 8.23
C VAL A 222 10.97 -1.62 7.02
N THR A 223 10.18 -0.56 7.11
CA THR A 223 9.95 0.37 6.00
C THR A 223 11.21 1.15 5.60
N LYS A 224 11.21 1.76 4.41
CA LYS A 224 12.27 2.70 3.99
C LYS A 224 12.39 3.82 5.02
N GLY A 225 13.62 4.21 5.37
CA GLY A 225 13.87 5.34 6.27
C GLY A 225 13.96 6.64 5.50
N HIS A 226 13.35 7.69 6.03
CA HIS A 226 13.37 9.06 5.46
C HIS A 226 13.99 10.08 6.43
N GLY A 227 14.53 9.64 7.56
CA GLY A 227 15.17 10.51 8.56
C GLY A 227 14.17 11.36 9.35
N PHE A 228 14.63 12.52 9.81
CA PHE A 228 13.79 13.53 10.44
C PHE A 228 12.97 14.27 9.36
N GLN A 229 11.64 14.28 9.52
CA GLN A 229 10.71 14.90 8.58
C GLN A 229 9.77 15.86 9.31
N GLY A 230 9.38 16.93 8.62
CA GLY A 230 8.40 17.89 9.09
C GLY A 230 6.99 17.29 9.19
N VAL A 231 6.07 18.03 9.83
CA VAL A 231 4.67 17.59 10.05
C VAL A 231 3.93 17.26 8.75
N THR A 232 4.14 18.06 7.70
CA THR A 232 3.49 17.88 6.40
C THR A 232 3.82 16.52 5.79
N SER A 233 5.09 16.18 5.60
CA SER A 233 5.48 14.89 5.01
C SER A 233 5.23 13.71 5.95
N ARG A 234 5.41 13.91 7.27
CA ARG A 234 5.29 12.83 8.26
C ARG A 234 3.84 12.43 8.54
N TRP A 235 2.90 13.38 8.52
CA TRP A 235 1.51 13.18 8.92
C TRP A 235 0.48 13.49 7.82
N GLY A 236 0.89 14.12 6.73
CA GLY A 236 -0.02 14.52 5.65
C GLY A 236 -0.81 15.80 5.95
N THR A 237 -0.36 16.63 6.89
CA THR A 237 -1.08 17.86 7.26
C THR A 237 -1.11 18.87 6.12
N LYS A 238 -2.22 19.61 5.98
CA LYS A 238 -2.34 20.71 5.01
C LYS A 238 -1.22 21.75 5.21
N LYS A 239 -0.69 22.28 4.09
CA LYS A 239 0.26 23.40 4.12
C LYS A 239 -0.50 24.70 4.39
N LEU A 240 0.12 25.62 5.14
CA LEU A 240 -0.48 26.94 5.40
C LEU A 240 -0.41 27.85 4.15
N PRO A 241 -1.26 28.89 4.06
CA PRO A 241 -1.30 29.81 2.93
C PRO A 241 0.03 30.54 2.73
N ARG A 242 0.44 30.79 1.47
CA ARG A 242 1.75 31.35 1.10
C ARG A 242 2.21 32.57 1.91
N LYS A 243 1.27 33.44 2.31
CA LYS A 243 1.54 34.68 3.08
C LYS A 243 1.77 34.44 4.60
N THR A 244 1.83 33.19 5.07
CA THR A 244 2.07 32.89 6.48
C THR A 244 3.49 33.22 6.88
N HIS A 245 3.65 34.04 7.91
CA HIS A 245 4.96 34.36 8.49
C HIS A 245 5.57 33.18 9.27
N LYS A 246 6.91 33.08 9.28
CA LYS A 246 7.68 32.02 9.95
C LYS A 246 7.35 30.60 9.45
N GLY A 247 7.11 30.46 8.15
CA GLY A 247 7.05 29.16 7.46
C GLY A 247 5.67 28.54 7.32
N LEU A 248 5.51 27.76 6.25
CA LEU A 248 4.23 27.25 5.75
C LEU A 248 3.98 25.77 6.08
N ARG A 249 5.05 25.00 6.31
CA ARG A 249 5.02 23.54 6.50
C ARG A 249 4.98 23.16 7.99
N LYS A 250 4.02 23.75 8.71
CA LYS A 250 3.81 23.58 10.15
C LYS A 250 2.34 23.39 10.46
N VAL A 251 2.04 22.88 11.65
CA VAL A 251 0.69 22.93 12.23
C VAL A 251 0.55 24.28 12.90
N ALA A 252 -0.54 25.00 12.64
CA ALA A 252 -0.75 26.34 13.18
C ALA A 252 -1.07 26.30 14.69
N CYS A 253 -2.14 25.60 15.07
CA CYS A 253 -2.55 25.42 16.46
C CYS A 253 -2.20 24.00 16.94
N ILE A 254 -1.43 23.89 18.03
CA ILE A 254 -0.96 22.61 18.60
C ILE A 254 -1.80 22.13 19.79
N GLY A 255 -2.86 22.84 20.15
CA GLY A 255 -3.74 22.53 21.28
C GLY A 255 -4.49 23.77 21.74
N ALA A 256 -5.61 23.56 22.45
CA ALA A 256 -6.30 24.60 23.18
C ALA A 256 -5.48 25.04 24.42
N TRP A 257 -5.89 26.11 25.09
CA TRP A 257 -5.29 26.52 26.36
C TRP A 257 -5.41 25.43 27.42
N HIS A 258 -6.62 24.89 27.59
CA HIS A 258 -6.90 23.81 28.52
C HIS A 258 -7.22 22.52 27.72
N PRO A 259 -6.52 21.40 27.97
CA PRO A 259 -5.49 21.19 28.99
C PRO A 259 -4.13 21.85 28.64
N SER A 260 -3.40 22.31 29.67
CA SER A 260 -2.14 23.07 29.57
C SER A 260 -0.91 22.23 29.19
N HIS A 261 -1.08 21.28 28.27
CA HIS A 261 -0.01 20.49 27.70
C HIS A 261 -0.34 20.12 26.25
N VAL A 262 0.70 19.91 25.44
CA VAL A 262 0.51 19.44 24.07
C VAL A 262 0.11 17.98 24.10
N GLN A 263 -1.09 17.67 23.61
CA GLN A 263 -1.58 16.29 23.54
C GLN A 263 -0.69 15.44 22.63
N TRP A 264 -0.45 14.19 23.02
CA TRP A 264 0.33 13.22 22.25
C TRP A 264 -0.27 12.92 20.87
N THR A 265 -1.56 13.19 20.71
CA THR A 265 -2.27 13.04 19.45
C THR A 265 -1.78 14.10 18.45
N VAL A 266 -1.37 15.28 18.86
CA VAL A 266 -1.04 16.39 17.95
C VAL A 266 0.09 15.99 16.99
N ALA A 267 -0.09 16.28 15.70
CA ALA A 267 0.92 15.98 14.68
C ALA A 267 2.19 16.79 14.92
N ARG A 268 3.31 16.11 15.19
CA ARG A 268 4.63 16.74 15.39
C ARG A 268 5.67 16.23 14.39
N ALA A 269 6.69 17.04 14.11
CA ALA A 269 7.84 16.64 13.30
C ALA A 269 8.65 15.53 14.02
N GLY A 270 9.46 14.78 13.27
CA GLY A 270 10.29 13.72 13.83
C GLY A 270 10.60 12.62 12.82
N GLN A 271 11.01 11.45 13.33
CA GLN A 271 11.34 10.30 12.50
C GLN A 271 10.17 9.90 11.57
N MET A 272 10.48 9.75 10.28
CA MET A 272 9.60 9.14 9.28
C MET A 272 10.29 7.94 8.63
N GLY A 273 9.58 6.83 8.56
CA GLY A 273 10.09 5.60 7.99
C GLY A 273 11.08 4.88 8.91
N TYR A 274 11.59 3.75 8.43
CA TYR A 274 12.32 2.77 9.26
C TYR A 274 11.48 2.26 10.43
N HIS A 275 10.18 2.06 10.19
CA HIS A 275 9.25 1.51 11.17
C HIS A 275 9.03 0.01 10.90
N HIS A 276 8.78 -0.77 11.94
CA HIS A 276 8.32 -2.15 11.79
C HIS A 276 6.85 -2.14 11.34
N ARG A 277 6.55 -2.86 10.26
CA ARG A 277 5.21 -2.98 9.69
C ARG A 277 4.94 -4.43 9.30
N THR A 278 3.70 -4.83 9.50
CA THR A 278 3.12 -6.05 8.92
C THR A 278 2.14 -5.57 7.86
N SER A 279 2.44 -5.89 6.61
CA SER A 279 1.53 -5.67 5.49
C SER A 279 0.81 -6.97 5.25
N CYS A 280 -0.50 -6.98 5.48
CA CYS A 280 -1.29 -8.20 5.44
C CYS A 280 -1.89 -8.45 4.06
N ASN A 281 -2.32 -9.69 3.83
CA ASN A 281 -3.15 -10.08 2.69
C ASN A 281 -2.52 -9.85 1.32
N HIS A 282 -1.24 -10.18 1.17
CA HIS A 282 -0.59 -10.21 -0.13
C HIS A 282 -0.72 -11.58 -0.78
N LYS A 283 -1.23 -11.63 -2.00
CA LYS A 283 -1.38 -12.88 -2.73
C LYS A 283 -0.08 -13.30 -3.40
N VAL A 284 0.25 -14.59 -3.32
CA VAL A 284 1.38 -15.21 -4.04
C VAL A 284 0.91 -15.57 -5.44
N TYR A 285 1.56 -15.01 -6.46
CA TYR A 285 1.22 -15.28 -7.86
C TYR A 285 2.01 -16.43 -8.45
N ARG A 286 3.28 -16.53 -8.03
CA ARG A 286 4.17 -17.59 -8.47
C ARG A 286 5.23 -17.83 -7.39
N ILE A 287 5.56 -19.09 -7.21
CA ILE A 287 6.77 -19.53 -6.53
C ILE A 287 7.65 -20.11 -7.63
N GLY A 288 8.76 -19.44 -7.91
CA GLY A 288 9.66 -19.81 -9.01
C GLY A 288 10.93 -20.44 -8.49
N LYS A 289 11.39 -21.50 -9.14
CA LYS A 289 12.67 -22.15 -8.84
C LYS A 289 13.84 -21.37 -9.47
N GLY A 290 14.90 -21.21 -8.70
CA GLY A 290 16.12 -20.53 -9.18
C GLY A 290 16.89 -21.32 -10.24
N SER A 291 16.75 -22.64 -10.25
CA SER A 291 17.41 -23.54 -11.21
C SER A 291 16.74 -23.58 -12.58
N ASP A 292 15.50 -23.10 -12.69
CA ASP A 292 14.74 -23.13 -13.93
C ASP A 292 15.04 -21.89 -14.79
N GLU A 293 15.51 -22.11 -16.01
CA GLU A 293 15.81 -21.07 -16.99
C GLU A 293 14.54 -20.39 -17.55
N ALA A 294 13.39 -21.06 -17.46
CA ALA A 294 12.09 -20.58 -17.91
C ALA A 294 11.20 -20.07 -16.76
N ASN A 295 11.79 -19.69 -15.61
CA ASN A 295 11.02 -19.37 -14.41
C ASN A 295 10.12 -18.12 -14.52
N ALA A 296 10.28 -17.27 -15.55
CA ALA A 296 9.40 -16.15 -15.88
C ALA A 296 8.59 -16.36 -17.17
N SER A 297 8.73 -17.50 -17.83
CA SER A 297 7.89 -17.92 -18.94
C SER A 297 6.49 -18.35 -18.45
N THR A 298 5.50 -18.29 -19.32
CA THR A 298 4.10 -18.63 -19.04
C THR A 298 3.59 -19.51 -20.18
N ASP A 299 2.44 -20.16 -20.00
CA ASP A 299 1.88 -21.02 -21.06
C ASP A 299 1.54 -20.22 -22.34
N PHE A 300 1.33 -18.91 -22.20
CA PHE A 300 1.08 -17.98 -23.30
C PHE A 300 2.35 -17.30 -23.84
N ASP A 301 3.46 -17.32 -23.10
CA ASP A 301 4.72 -16.70 -23.49
C ASP A 301 5.77 -17.78 -23.81
N ILE A 302 5.96 -18.00 -25.11
CA ILE A 302 6.85 -19.03 -25.67
C ILE A 302 8.33 -18.71 -25.35
N SER A 303 8.66 -17.45 -25.09
CA SER A 303 10.04 -17.04 -24.86
C SER A 303 10.58 -17.58 -23.52
N LYS A 304 11.68 -18.33 -23.58
CA LYS A 304 12.37 -18.82 -22.38
C LYS A 304 13.11 -17.66 -21.73
N LYS A 305 12.62 -17.21 -20.59
CA LYS A 305 13.21 -16.08 -19.87
C LYS A 305 13.19 -16.27 -18.37
N GLN A 306 14.23 -15.75 -17.74
CA GLN A 306 14.34 -15.70 -16.29
C GLN A 306 13.70 -14.44 -15.71
N ILE A 307 13.30 -14.49 -14.45
CA ILE A 307 12.69 -13.36 -13.72
C ILE A 307 13.62 -12.16 -13.56
N THR A 308 14.92 -12.35 -13.76
CA THR A 308 15.90 -11.27 -13.70
C THR A 308 15.75 -10.40 -14.94
N PRO A 309 15.40 -9.10 -14.79
CA PRO A 309 15.25 -8.21 -15.93
C PRO A 309 16.59 -7.97 -16.64
N MET A 310 16.55 -7.48 -17.88
CA MET A 310 17.77 -7.10 -18.60
C MET A 310 18.62 -6.10 -17.79
N GLY A 311 19.89 -6.43 -17.56
CA GLY A 311 20.80 -5.64 -16.71
C GLY A 311 20.64 -5.87 -15.21
N GLY A 312 19.77 -6.80 -14.80
CA GLY A 312 19.51 -7.18 -13.42
C GLY A 312 18.60 -6.20 -12.68
N PHE A 313 18.08 -6.62 -11.52
CA PHE A 313 17.27 -5.73 -10.70
C PHE A 313 18.12 -4.56 -10.20
N VAL A 314 17.69 -3.34 -10.50
CA VAL A 314 18.44 -2.11 -10.17
C VAL A 314 18.80 -2.06 -8.69
N ARG A 315 20.12 -2.00 -8.41
CA ARG A 315 20.73 -2.00 -7.06
C ARG A 315 20.58 -3.30 -6.27
N TYR A 316 20.02 -4.36 -6.84
CA TYR A 316 20.00 -5.71 -6.26
C TYR A 316 21.00 -6.62 -6.96
N GLY A 317 20.85 -6.76 -8.28
CA GLY A 317 21.58 -7.72 -9.12
C GLY A 317 20.64 -8.79 -9.67
N GLU A 318 21.21 -9.95 -9.98
CA GLU A 318 20.50 -11.13 -10.49
C GLU A 318 19.81 -11.89 -9.35
N VAL A 319 18.65 -12.48 -9.63
CA VAL A 319 17.96 -13.43 -8.75
C VAL A 319 18.34 -14.84 -9.22
N LYS A 320 19.09 -15.57 -8.38
CA LYS A 320 19.61 -16.91 -8.73
C LYS A 320 18.97 -18.03 -7.94
N ASN A 321 18.32 -17.68 -6.82
CA ASN A 321 17.65 -18.64 -5.96
C ASN A 321 16.15 -18.63 -6.22
N ASP A 322 15.46 -19.55 -5.57
CA ASP A 322 14.01 -19.58 -5.51
C ASP A 322 13.45 -18.22 -5.08
N PHE A 323 12.31 -17.85 -5.64
CA PHE A 323 11.68 -16.57 -5.35
C PHE A 323 10.18 -16.69 -5.21
N VAL A 324 9.61 -15.76 -4.45
CA VAL A 324 8.16 -15.58 -4.31
C VAL A 324 7.77 -14.28 -5.01
N MET A 325 6.87 -14.39 -5.98
CA MET A 325 6.24 -13.26 -6.64
C MET A 325 4.94 -12.91 -5.90
N VAL A 326 4.88 -11.70 -5.38
CA VAL A 326 3.80 -11.27 -4.49
C VAL A 326 3.08 -10.06 -5.08
N LYS A 327 1.74 -10.07 -5.02
CA LYS A 327 0.90 -8.95 -5.49
C LYS A 327 1.26 -7.63 -4.81
N GLY A 328 1.44 -6.60 -5.62
CA GLY A 328 1.56 -5.21 -5.21
C GLY A 328 2.90 -4.89 -4.55
N SER A 329 2.92 -3.80 -3.79
CA SER A 329 4.13 -3.34 -3.11
C SER A 329 4.23 -3.90 -1.69
N VAL A 330 5.42 -4.34 -1.32
CA VAL A 330 5.72 -4.81 0.03
C VAL A 330 6.59 -3.81 0.81
N PRO A 331 6.52 -3.77 2.15
CA PRO A 331 7.28 -2.81 2.95
C PRO A 331 8.80 -2.99 2.83
N GLY A 332 9.53 -1.87 2.72
CA GLY A 332 10.99 -1.87 2.75
C GLY A 332 11.65 -1.56 1.40
N VAL A 333 12.97 -1.40 1.44
CA VAL A 333 13.81 -1.13 0.26
C VAL A 333 14.33 -2.43 -0.34
N LYS A 334 14.84 -2.36 -1.57
CA LYS A 334 15.61 -3.45 -2.19
C LYS A 334 16.74 -3.90 -1.25
N LYS A 335 17.11 -5.18 -1.28
CA LYS A 335 18.09 -5.85 -0.38
C LYS A 335 17.63 -6.04 1.07
N ARG A 336 16.43 -5.60 1.43
CA ARG A 336 15.93 -5.74 2.81
C ARG A 336 15.46 -7.16 3.06
N VAL A 337 15.84 -7.70 4.22
CA VAL A 337 15.26 -8.94 4.73
C VAL A 337 13.81 -8.73 5.13
N MET A 338 12.96 -9.63 4.67
CA MET A 338 11.52 -9.67 4.87
C MET A 338 11.16 -11.00 5.49
N THR A 339 10.20 -10.99 6.42
CA THR A 339 9.65 -12.21 6.98
C THR A 339 8.28 -12.42 6.35
N LEU A 340 8.14 -13.52 5.63
CA LEU A 340 6.87 -13.98 5.07
C LEU A 340 6.22 -14.86 6.12
N ARG A 341 4.93 -14.67 6.36
CA ARG A 341 4.16 -15.45 7.35
C ARG A 341 2.84 -15.86 6.71
N LYS A 342 2.34 -17.06 7.02
CA LYS A 342 0.95 -17.40 6.72
C LYS A 342 0.00 -16.40 7.38
N THR A 343 -1.19 -16.24 6.79
CA THR A 343 -2.20 -15.33 7.32
C THR A 343 -2.65 -15.76 8.72
N LEU A 344 -2.99 -14.77 9.57
CA LEU A 344 -3.49 -15.06 10.92
C LEU A 344 -4.93 -15.59 10.92
N TYR A 345 -5.70 -15.15 9.94
CA TYR A 345 -7.11 -15.50 9.79
C TYR A 345 -7.30 -16.22 8.46
N PRO A 346 -8.12 -17.29 8.43
CA PRO A 346 -8.44 -17.96 7.19
C PRO A 346 -9.07 -16.98 6.20
N GLN A 347 -8.58 -16.97 4.97
CA GLN A 347 -9.07 -16.06 3.94
C GLN A 347 -10.22 -16.72 3.18
N THR A 348 -11.43 -16.19 3.35
CA THR A 348 -12.65 -16.71 2.69
C THR A 348 -13.13 -15.81 1.55
N SER A 349 -12.55 -14.62 1.39
CA SER A 349 -12.96 -13.69 0.34
C SER A 349 -12.69 -14.26 -1.05
N ARG A 350 -13.62 -14.08 -2.00
CA ARG A 350 -13.49 -14.55 -3.40
C ARG A 350 -12.19 -14.07 -4.05
N LYS A 351 -11.76 -12.84 -3.73
CA LYS A 351 -10.48 -12.25 -4.20
C LYS A 351 -9.26 -13.00 -3.66
N ALA A 352 -9.32 -13.48 -2.42
CA ALA A 352 -8.24 -14.24 -1.83
C ALA A 352 -8.15 -15.65 -2.44
N THR A 353 -9.29 -16.31 -2.68
CA THR A 353 -9.37 -17.70 -3.18
C THR A 353 -9.31 -17.83 -4.71
N GLU A 354 -9.29 -16.71 -5.45
CA GLU A 354 -9.14 -16.69 -6.92
C GLU A 354 -7.88 -17.48 -7.37
N LYS A 355 -7.96 -18.33 -8.38
CA LYS A 355 -6.75 -18.98 -8.93
C LYS A 355 -6.05 -18.00 -9.87
N ILE A 356 -4.72 -17.91 -9.80
CA ILE A 356 -3.96 -16.96 -10.63
C ILE A 356 -3.22 -17.71 -11.73
N GLU A 357 -3.57 -17.37 -12.96
CA GLU A 357 -2.87 -17.78 -14.16
C GLU A 357 -2.21 -16.56 -14.78
N LEU A 358 -0.89 -16.60 -14.96
CA LEU A 358 -0.13 -15.49 -15.51
C LEU A 358 -0.02 -15.67 -17.02
N LYS A 359 -0.36 -14.62 -17.78
CA LYS A 359 -0.17 -14.59 -19.23
C LYS A 359 1.21 -14.09 -19.61
N TRP A 360 1.74 -13.13 -18.87
CA TRP A 360 3.04 -12.53 -19.19
C TRP A 360 3.69 -11.92 -17.96
N VAL A 361 5.02 -11.96 -17.93
CA VAL A 361 5.86 -11.34 -16.90
C VAL A 361 6.85 -10.40 -17.59
N ASP A 362 6.93 -9.16 -17.11
CA ASP A 362 7.89 -8.19 -17.64
C ASP A 362 9.31 -8.49 -17.13
N THR A 363 10.23 -8.66 -18.06
CA THR A 363 11.68 -8.84 -17.84
C THR A 363 12.48 -7.76 -18.56
N SER A 364 11.84 -6.67 -18.98
CA SER A 364 12.52 -5.52 -19.57
C SER A 364 13.43 -4.81 -18.56
N SER A 365 14.35 -3.99 -19.08
CA SER A 365 15.30 -3.25 -18.23
C SER A 365 14.60 -2.24 -17.33
N GLU A 366 14.68 -2.47 -16.02
CA GLU A 366 14.28 -1.55 -14.95
C GLU A 366 15.22 -0.34 -14.79
N PHE A 367 16.34 -0.32 -15.50
CA PHE A 367 17.27 0.81 -15.54
C PHE A 367 16.99 1.67 -16.78
N GLY A 368 16.15 2.69 -16.61
CA GLY A 368 15.66 3.53 -17.71
C GLY A 368 14.32 3.04 -18.24
N HIS A 369 14.10 3.14 -19.55
CA HIS A 369 12.92 2.63 -20.23
C HIS A 369 13.30 1.37 -21.02
N GLY A 370 12.91 0.20 -20.53
CA GLY A 370 13.15 -1.08 -21.18
C GLY A 370 12.20 -1.29 -22.36
N ALA A 371 12.74 -1.36 -23.58
CA ALA A 371 11.95 -1.63 -24.78
C ALA A 371 11.90 -3.12 -25.17
N PHE A 372 12.85 -3.93 -24.67
CA PHE A 372 13.02 -5.34 -25.04
C PHE A 372 12.94 -6.21 -23.78
N GLN A 373 12.38 -7.41 -23.93
CA GLN A 373 12.24 -8.40 -22.86
C GLN A 373 13.47 -9.28 -22.73
N THR A 374 14.09 -9.65 -23.86
CA THR A 374 15.27 -10.51 -23.90
C THR A 374 16.43 -9.89 -24.68
N PRO A 375 17.68 -10.29 -24.37
CA PRO A 375 18.85 -9.90 -25.19
C PRO A 375 18.75 -10.34 -26.65
N GLU A 376 18.07 -11.46 -26.91
CA GLU A 376 17.86 -12.01 -28.25
C GLU A 376 16.91 -11.15 -29.06
N GLU A 377 15.78 -10.77 -28.48
CA GLU A 377 14.83 -9.83 -29.09
C GLU A 377 15.52 -8.49 -29.42
N LYS A 378 16.33 -7.96 -28.50
CA LYS A 378 17.10 -6.75 -28.72
C LYS A 378 18.10 -6.89 -29.88
N ARG A 379 18.76 -8.06 -29.99
CA ARG A 379 19.71 -8.32 -31.08
C ARG A 379 18.99 -8.48 -32.41
N ALA A 380 17.84 -9.15 -32.44
CA ALA A 380 17.01 -9.30 -33.62
C ALA A 380 16.51 -7.94 -34.13
N PHE A 381 16.09 -7.05 -33.23
CA PHE A 381 15.61 -5.72 -33.60
C PHE A 381 16.74 -4.78 -34.07
N LEU A 382 17.87 -4.74 -33.36
CA LEU A 382 18.97 -3.81 -33.68
C LEU A 382 19.88 -4.30 -34.82
N GLY A 383 19.81 -5.57 -35.17
CA GLY A 383 20.71 -6.20 -36.12
C GLY A 383 22.16 -6.25 -35.61
N THR A 384 23.09 -6.42 -36.56
CA THR A 384 24.54 -6.43 -36.30
C THR A 384 25.05 -5.03 -35.99
N LEU A 385 25.57 -4.83 -34.78
CA LEU A 385 26.16 -3.56 -34.39
C LEU A 385 27.68 -3.58 -34.62
N LYS A 386 28.30 -2.39 -34.66
CA LYS A 386 29.76 -2.25 -34.83
C LYS A 386 30.59 -3.09 -33.85
N LYS A 387 30.13 -3.21 -32.60
CA LYS A 387 30.79 -4.03 -31.56
C LYS A 387 30.75 -5.53 -31.85
N ASP A 388 29.79 -5.99 -32.64
CA ASP A 388 29.61 -7.40 -32.99
C ASP A 388 30.54 -7.78 -34.17
N LEU A 389 31.06 -6.78 -34.90
CA LEU A 389 31.95 -6.96 -36.05
C LEU A 389 33.45 -7.05 -35.68
N GLY A 390 33.84 -6.93 -34.40
CA GLY A 390 35.24 -6.78 -33.99
C GLY A 390 35.70 -7.68 -32.84
N THR A 391 36.13 -8.92 -33.14
CA THR A 391 37.55 -9.38 -33.20
C THR A 391 37.51 -10.87 -33.55
N PRO A 392 38.02 -11.34 -34.70
CA PRO A 392 38.24 -12.76 -34.90
C PRO A 392 39.34 -13.21 -33.93
N SER A 393 38.99 -14.06 -32.96
CA SER A 393 39.97 -14.73 -32.11
C SER A 393 40.84 -15.61 -32.99
N ASN A 394 42.15 -15.37 -32.92
CA ASN A 394 43.20 -16.18 -33.48
C ASN A 394 43.09 -17.62 -32.92
N SER A 395 42.39 -18.50 -33.62
CA SER A 395 42.30 -19.93 -33.31
C SER A 395 43.33 -20.67 -34.16
N GLY A 396 44.54 -20.82 -33.63
CA GLY A 396 45.60 -21.63 -34.20
C GLY A 396 46.65 -21.91 -33.14
N GLY A 397 46.62 -23.12 -32.57
CA GLY A 397 47.45 -23.50 -31.43
C GLY A 397 48.94 -23.61 -31.74
N ARG A 398 49.76 -23.47 -30.70
CA ARG A 398 50.87 -24.37 -30.39
C ARG A 398 51.31 -24.15 -28.94
N ALA A 399 51.39 -25.25 -28.21
CA ALA A 399 52.09 -25.36 -26.94
C ALA A 399 53.61 -25.19 -27.17
N GLY A 400 54.29 -24.59 -26.19
CA GLY A 400 55.75 -24.54 -26.14
C GLY A 400 56.23 -23.42 -25.20
N PRO A 401 56.99 -23.73 -24.12
CA PRO A 401 57.41 -22.77 -23.10
C PRO A 401 58.57 -21.92 -23.61
N TYR A 402 58.92 -20.82 -22.95
CA TYR A 402 60.28 -20.36 -22.59
C TYR A 402 60.21 -18.94 -22.04
N ASN A 403 60.82 -18.75 -20.87
CA ASN A 403 61.26 -17.46 -20.34
C ASN A 403 62.09 -16.71 -21.40
N LEU A 404 61.98 -15.37 -21.46
CA LEU A 404 63.18 -14.53 -21.28
C LEU A 404 62.81 -13.05 -21.08
N THR A 405 63.50 -12.50 -20.10
CA THR A 405 63.71 -11.10 -19.73
C THR A 405 64.34 -10.25 -20.84
N ALA A 406 64.01 -8.95 -20.79
CA ALA A 406 64.84 -7.81 -21.22
C ALA A 406 65.02 -7.65 -22.76
N PHE A 407 65.20 -6.48 -23.38
CA PHE A 407 66.02 -5.32 -23.02
C PHE A 407 65.60 -4.07 -23.83
N PHE A 408 66.15 -2.93 -23.43
CA PHE A 408 65.96 -1.55 -23.87
C PHE A 408 66.25 -1.20 -25.36
N ARG A 409 65.77 0.03 -25.68
CA ARG A 409 66.35 1.06 -26.59
C ARG A 409 66.07 0.96 -28.10
N GLY A 410 65.41 2.01 -28.60
CA GLY A 410 66.10 2.90 -29.54
C GLY A 410 65.28 3.50 -30.69
N LYS A 411 65.21 4.84 -30.66
CA LYS A 411 65.26 5.77 -31.80
C LYS A 411 64.01 5.98 -32.67
N THR A 412 63.41 7.15 -32.50
CA THR A 412 62.69 8.00 -33.48
C THR A 412 63.64 8.46 -34.63
N PRO A 413 63.26 9.25 -35.67
CA PRO A 413 62.04 10.05 -35.92
C PRO A 413 61.63 10.09 -37.45
N PRO A 414 61.15 11.19 -38.10
CA PRO A 414 59.84 11.89 -38.06
C PRO A 414 59.19 12.09 -39.48
N VAL A 415 58.19 13.01 -39.58
CA VAL A 415 57.73 13.79 -40.79
C VAL A 415 56.58 13.12 -41.59
N GLN A 416 55.47 13.74 -42.06
CA GLN A 416 55.10 15.12 -42.41
C GLN A 416 53.56 15.36 -42.35
N LEU A 417 53.17 16.63 -42.28
CA LEU A 417 51.82 17.21 -42.31
C LEU A 417 50.99 16.93 -43.58
N GLN A 418 49.65 17.00 -43.46
CA GLN A 418 48.79 17.99 -44.14
C GLN A 418 47.29 17.84 -43.77
N HIS A 419 46.71 18.91 -43.20
CA HIS A 419 45.28 19.29 -43.30
C HIS A 419 45.07 20.12 -44.60
N PRO A 420 43.91 20.75 -44.91
CA PRO A 420 42.51 20.66 -44.43
C PRO A 420 41.47 20.60 -45.58
N ILE A 421 40.18 20.35 -45.32
CA ILE A 421 39.08 20.99 -46.09
C ILE A 421 37.93 21.33 -45.14
N ALA A 422 37.41 22.55 -45.27
CA ALA A 422 36.45 23.20 -44.40
C ALA A 422 35.13 23.53 -45.13
N MET A 423 34.03 23.55 -44.35
CA MET A 423 32.81 24.38 -44.48
C MET A 423 31.79 24.00 -45.60
N PRO A 424 30.49 24.40 -45.56
CA PRO A 424 29.90 25.51 -44.77
C PRO A 424 28.43 25.36 -44.22
N LEU A 425 28.06 26.32 -43.35
CA LEU A 425 26.73 27.00 -43.17
C LEU A 425 25.50 26.15 -42.71
N SER A 426 24.48 26.61 -41.95
CA SER A 426 24.06 27.91 -41.43
C SER A 426 22.91 27.73 -40.38
N ARG A 427 23.07 28.40 -39.22
CA ARG A 427 22.15 29.19 -38.36
C ARG A 427 20.68 28.79 -38.02
N ARG A 428 20.48 28.82 -36.68
CA ARG A 428 19.39 29.41 -35.83
C ARG A 428 18.02 28.69 -35.77
N GLY A 429 17.42 28.44 -34.58
CA GLY A 429 17.83 28.78 -33.22
C GLY A 429 16.94 28.26 -32.08
N HIS A 430 17.43 28.53 -30.86
CA HIS A 430 16.81 28.66 -29.53
C HIS A 430 15.95 27.53 -28.95
N CYS A 431 16.43 26.89 -27.87
CA CYS A 431 16.00 27.26 -26.51
C CYS A 431 16.88 26.62 -25.42
N VAL A 432 17.08 27.41 -24.36
CA VAL A 432 18.05 27.29 -23.26
C VAL A 432 17.54 26.37 -22.16
N ILE A 433 18.43 25.53 -21.61
CA ILE A 433 18.65 25.30 -20.15
C ILE A 433 19.94 24.47 -20.03
N ASP A 434 21.00 25.15 -19.58
CA ASP A 434 22.29 24.56 -19.25
C ASP A 434 22.22 23.73 -17.96
N ARG A 435 22.74 22.50 -18.05
CA ARG A 435 23.44 21.82 -16.96
C ARG A 435 24.91 21.81 -17.33
N ILE A 436 25.76 22.41 -16.52
CA ILE A 436 27.20 22.14 -16.58
C ILE A 436 27.63 21.53 -15.25
N TRP A 437 27.92 20.24 -15.34
CA TRP A 437 29.04 19.61 -14.65
C TRP A 437 30.24 19.74 -15.59
N CYS A 438 31.41 20.15 -15.09
CA CYS A 438 32.64 19.45 -15.46
C CYS A 438 33.78 19.66 -14.46
N TRP A 439 34.47 18.56 -14.24
CA TRP A 439 35.82 18.46 -13.70
C TRP A 439 36.85 19.17 -14.59
N ALA A 440 37.95 19.63 -13.97
CA ALA A 440 39.29 19.23 -14.42
C ALA A 440 40.32 19.51 -13.31
N SER A 441 41.15 18.49 -13.06
CA SER A 441 42.35 18.52 -12.24
C SER A 441 43.52 19.15 -13.02
N ILE A 442 44.41 19.87 -12.33
CA ILE A 442 45.81 20.10 -12.76
C ILE A 442 46.73 19.80 -11.57
N SER A 443 47.87 19.20 -11.92
CA SER A 443 48.85 18.48 -11.13
C SER A 443 50.05 19.30 -10.64
N SER A 444 50.52 18.97 -9.44
CA SER A 444 51.92 18.89 -8.96
C SER A 444 52.70 20.19 -8.65
N PRO A 445 53.85 20.12 -7.92
CA PRO A 445 54.10 19.42 -6.64
C PRO A 445 54.96 20.28 -5.67
N GLU A 446 54.98 20.00 -4.37
CA GLU A 446 56.19 20.27 -3.56
C GLU A 446 56.26 19.44 -2.27
N VAL A 447 57.49 19.05 -1.95
CA VAL A 447 57.95 18.11 -0.93
C VAL A 447 58.31 18.91 0.33
N HIS A 448 58.02 18.41 1.54
CA HIS A 448 58.97 18.41 2.65
C HIS A 448 58.47 17.52 3.81
N LYS A 449 59.43 17.10 4.61
CA LYS A 449 59.52 15.87 5.40
C LYS A 449 59.69 16.25 6.89
N LEU A 450 59.16 15.41 7.79
CA LEU A 450 59.49 15.24 9.24
C LEU A 450 58.83 16.17 10.29
N PRO A 451 58.77 15.84 11.61
CA PRO A 451 58.94 14.54 12.31
C PRO A 451 57.84 14.24 13.39
N LEU A 452 58.06 13.14 14.11
CA LEU A 452 57.30 12.49 15.18
C LEU A 452 57.28 13.22 16.55
N CYS A 453 56.12 13.12 17.24
CA CYS A 453 55.87 13.02 18.71
C CYS A 453 56.21 14.21 19.64
N PRO A 454 55.74 14.22 20.92
CA PRO A 454 54.38 14.04 21.46
C PRO A 454 54.01 15.16 22.48
N SER A 455 52.73 15.39 22.78
CA SER A 455 52.36 15.98 24.09
C SER A 455 50.90 15.78 24.45
N ILE A 456 50.74 15.26 25.66
CA ILE A 456 49.53 15.08 26.46
C ILE A 456 48.95 16.46 26.81
N ILE A 457 47.65 16.65 26.58
CA ILE A 457 46.84 17.59 27.36
C ILE A 457 45.54 16.86 27.76
N GLN A 458 45.45 16.57 29.06
CA GLN A 458 44.27 16.08 29.75
C GLN A 458 43.14 17.12 29.69
N LEU A 459 41.92 16.66 29.37
CA LEU A 459 40.69 17.37 29.71
C LEU A 459 39.94 16.57 30.79
N PRO A 460 39.42 17.23 31.84
CA PRO A 460 38.95 16.54 33.05
C PRO A 460 37.58 15.89 32.89
N LEU A 461 37.51 14.63 33.35
CA LEU A 461 36.29 13.86 33.57
C LEU A 461 35.55 14.41 34.79
N LYS A 462 34.32 14.92 34.61
CA LYS A 462 33.39 15.15 35.71
C LYS A 462 32.71 13.83 36.08
N ASN A 463 33.10 13.30 37.23
CA ASN A 463 32.49 12.16 37.92
C ASN A 463 31.11 12.53 38.46
N TYR A 464 30.09 11.73 38.12
CA TYR A 464 28.83 11.67 38.86
C TYR A 464 28.89 10.47 39.81
N PRO A 465 28.62 10.64 41.12
CA PRO A 465 28.57 9.52 42.05
C PRO A 465 27.27 8.69 41.88
N PRO A 466 27.32 7.36 42.06
CA PRO A 466 26.14 6.52 42.07
C PRO A 466 25.41 6.63 43.41
N SER A 467 24.13 7.03 43.39
CA SER A 467 23.29 6.98 44.59
C SER A 467 22.86 5.54 44.87
N SER A 468 23.36 5.03 45.98
CA SER A 468 22.79 3.91 46.71
C SER A 468 21.45 4.34 47.33
N ARG A 469 20.40 3.52 47.19
CA ARG A 469 19.23 3.59 48.08
C ARG A 469 19.10 2.28 48.80
N GLN A 470 19.45 2.34 50.09
CA GLN A 470 19.20 1.34 51.10
C GLN A 470 17.70 1.12 51.29
N ILE A 471 17.39 -0.14 51.60
CA ILE A 471 16.15 -0.66 52.13
C ILE A 471 16.05 -0.20 53.59
N HIS A 472 14.98 0.50 53.95
CA HIS A 472 14.59 0.68 55.36
C HIS A 472 13.21 0.05 55.59
N HIS A 473 13.22 -1.03 56.36
CA HIS A 473 12.08 -1.51 57.12
C HIS A 473 11.82 -0.55 58.28
N LEU A 474 10.55 -0.24 58.56
CA LEU A 474 10.09 0.20 59.87
C LEU A 474 8.60 -0.12 60.05
N HIS A 475 8.27 -0.60 61.25
CA HIS A 475 6.99 -1.15 61.70
C HIS A 475 6.09 -0.10 62.36
N LYS A 476 4.77 -0.20 62.09
CA LYS A 476 3.58 0.03 62.99
C LYS A 476 3.36 1.46 63.57
N PRO A 477 2.17 1.80 64.17
CA PRO A 477 0.97 1.01 64.49
C PRO A 477 -0.40 1.61 64.07
N LEU A 478 -1.45 0.82 64.36
CA LEU A 478 -2.88 1.10 64.29
C LEU A 478 -3.33 2.14 65.33
N LEU A 479 -4.32 2.97 64.99
CA LEU A 479 -5.18 3.64 65.97
C LEU A 479 -6.60 3.87 65.42
N VAL A 480 -7.53 3.91 66.35
CA VAL A 480 -8.96 3.52 66.32
C VAL A 480 -9.87 4.77 66.44
N SER A 481 -10.95 4.82 65.62
CA SER A 481 -12.32 5.42 65.79
C SER A 481 -12.49 6.88 66.28
N PRO A 482 -13.64 7.61 66.03
CA PRO A 482 -15.03 7.10 66.14
C PRO A 482 -16.14 7.64 65.20
N HIS A 483 -17.29 7.00 65.38
CA HIS A 483 -18.66 7.14 64.85
C HIS A 483 -19.22 8.54 64.51
N ARG A 484 -20.08 8.61 63.47
CA ARG A 484 -21.46 9.16 63.59
C ARG A 484 -22.44 8.72 62.46
N THR A 485 -23.51 8.08 62.93
CA THR A 485 -24.93 7.98 62.46
C THR A 485 -25.32 7.73 61.01
N ARG A 486 -26.15 6.67 60.87
CA ARG A 486 -26.99 6.23 59.75
C ARG A 486 -28.08 7.24 59.40
N ASP A 487 -28.45 7.27 58.11
CA ASP A 487 -29.85 7.29 57.68
C ASP A 487 -30.06 6.42 56.43
N ASN A 488 -31.27 5.86 56.35
CA ASN A 488 -31.68 4.68 55.59
C ASN A 488 -31.74 4.88 54.06
N THR A 489 -31.34 3.85 53.30
CA THR A 489 -32.06 3.44 52.07
C THR A 489 -31.79 1.95 51.78
N THR A 490 -32.88 1.25 51.47
CA THR A 490 -33.04 -0.20 51.42
C THR A 490 -32.29 -0.83 50.25
N VAL A 491 -31.42 -1.82 50.53
CA VAL A 491 -30.74 -2.66 49.53
C VAL A 491 -31.24 -4.10 49.69
N SER A 492 -31.93 -4.61 48.68
CA SER A 492 -32.34 -6.01 48.57
C SER A 492 -31.18 -6.89 48.08
N GLN A 493 -31.05 -8.07 48.67
CA GLN A 493 -29.97 -9.04 48.45
C GLN A 493 -29.96 -9.65 47.03
N PRO A 494 -28.79 -10.11 46.52
CA PRO A 494 -28.70 -10.93 45.32
C PRO A 494 -28.87 -12.42 45.62
N THR A 495 -29.83 -13.05 44.94
CA THR A 495 -30.10 -14.50 44.96
C THR A 495 -29.14 -15.24 44.00
N PRO A 496 -28.76 -16.51 44.27
CA PRO A 496 -27.73 -17.22 43.53
C PRO A 496 -28.25 -17.85 42.23
N LEU A 497 -27.44 -17.80 41.17
CA LEU A 497 -27.72 -18.46 39.89
C LEU A 497 -27.36 -19.95 39.94
N GLN A 498 -28.36 -20.81 39.75
CA GLN A 498 -28.19 -22.20 39.35
C GLN A 498 -28.36 -22.37 37.82
N PRO A 499 -27.78 -23.43 37.21
CA PRO A 499 -27.68 -23.58 35.77
C PRO A 499 -28.91 -24.29 35.19
N THR A 500 -29.58 -23.65 34.23
CA THR A 500 -30.67 -24.27 33.45
C THR A 500 -30.23 -24.64 32.04
N ILE A 501 -30.19 -25.96 31.85
CA ILE A 501 -30.51 -26.79 30.68
C ILE A 501 -31.11 -26.06 29.47
N SER A 502 -30.58 -26.41 28.29
CA SER A 502 -31.07 -26.05 26.96
C SER A 502 -32.57 -26.34 26.81
N ARG A 503 -33.39 -25.29 26.75
CA ARG A 503 -34.71 -25.34 26.13
C ARG A 503 -34.60 -24.78 24.73
N THR A 504 -34.86 -25.64 23.74
CA THR A 504 -35.26 -25.25 22.39
C THR A 504 -36.41 -24.26 22.50
N MET A 505 -36.31 -23.12 21.81
CA MET A 505 -37.40 -22.15 21.71
C MET A 505 -38.64 -22.88 21.19
N SER A 506 -39.81 -22.68 21.81
CA SER A 506 -41.07 -23.16 21.24
C SER A 506 -41.28 -22.46 19.90
N ASP A 507 -41.89 -23.15 18.92
CA ASP A 507 -42.17 -22.58 17.60
C ASP A 507 -42.94 -21.25 17.72
N ASP A 508 -43.76 -21.11 18.75
CA ASP A 508 -44.49 -19.87 19.04
C ASP A 508 -43.58 -18.73 19.50
N ALA A 509 -42.56 -19.03 20.32
CA ALA A 509 -41.54 -18.06 20.70
C ALA A 509 -40.65 -17.67 19.51
N TYR A 510 -40.36 -18.62 18.62
CA TYR A 510 -39.59 -18.37 17.39
C TYR A 510 -40.39 -17.52 16.39
N MET A 511 -41.67 -17.82 16.19
CA MET A 511 -42.58 -17.02 15.36
C MET A 511 -42.79 -15.62 15.96
N SER A 512 -42.91 -15.47 17.28
CA SER A 512 -42.99 -14.16 17.93
C SER A 512 -41.71 -13.33 17.75
N PHE A 513 -40.54 -13.98 17.75
CA PHE A 513 -39.25 -13.33 17.50
C PHE A 513 -39.11 -12.90 16.03
N LEU A 514 -39.51 -13.74 15.07
CA LEU A 514 -39.55 -13.37 13.65
C LEU A 514 -40.54 -12.24 13.39
N ASN A 515 -41.74 -12.30 13.99
CA ASN A 515 -42.74 -11.25 13.87
C ASN A 515 -42.26 -9.93 14.49
N LYS A 516 -41.52 -9.98 15.60
CA LYS A 516 -40.94 -8.79 16.24
C LYS A 516 -39.78 -8.20 15.44
N ALA A 517 -38.92 -9.03 14.86
CA ALA A 517 -37.84 -8.59 13.99
C ALA A 517 -38.38 -8.01 12.66
N ASN A 518 -39.46 -8.59 12.14
CA ASN A 518 -40.15 -8.08 10.96
C ASN A 518 -40.95 -6.81 11.27
N ALA A 519 -41.53 -6.68 12.46
CA ALA A 519 -42.18 -5.44 12.89
C ALA A 519 -41.20 -4.26 12.99
N ASP A 520 -39.96 -4.47 13.42
CA ASP A 520 -38.92 -3.44 13.39
C ASP A 520 -38.46 -3.11 11.94
N LEU A 521 -38.53 -4.08 11.03
CA LEU A 521 -38.23 -3.91 9.60
C LEU A 521 -39.38 -3.22 8.84
N ASP A 522 -40.62 -3.49 9.21
CA ASP A 522 -41.83 -2.88 8.67
C ASP A 522 -42.10 -1.51 9.28
N THR A 523 -41.71 -1.25 10.53
CA THR A 523 -41.66 0.11 11.09
C THR A 523 -40.50 0.91 10.53
N ALA A 524 -39.33 0.31 10.27
CA ALA A 524 -38.25 0.96 9.52
C ALA A 524 -38.63 1.20 8.05
N ARG A 525 -39.39 0.31 7.41
CA ARG A 525 -39.97 0.52 6.08
C ARG A 525 -41.13 1.51 6.09
N ALA A 526 -41.94 1.58 7.14
CA ALA A 526 -42.99 2.59 7.30
C ALA A 526 -42.40 3.97 7.64
N GLN A 527 -41.25 4.02 8.31
CA GLN A 527 -40.48 5.25 8.53
C GLN A 527 -39.62 5.64 7.33
N GLN A 528 -39.31 4.72 6.42
CA GLN A 528 -38.72 5.00 5.09
C GLN A 528 -39.77 5.15 3.97
N ALA A 529 -41.05 4.93 4.28
CA ALA A 529 -42.21 5.20 3.42
C ALA A 529 -43.01 6.43 3.89
N GLN A 530 -42.47 7.21 4.82
CA GLN A 530 -42.75 8.64 4.85
C GLN A 530 -41.75 9.33 3.94
N ASP A 531 -42.07 9.32 2.64
CA ASP A 531 -41.48 10.22 1.66
C ASP A 531 -41.49 11.65 2.26
N SER A 532 -40.31 12.26 2.39
CA SER A 532 -40.24 13.68 2.09
C SER A 532 -40.88 13.85 0.72
N PRO A 533 -41.91 14.69 0.53
CA PRO A 533 -42.62 14.77 -0.74
C PRO A 533 -41.59 15.12 -1.81
N THR A 534 -41.19 14.12 -2.60
CA THR A 534 -40.21 14.33 -3.66
C THR A 534 -41.03 14.97 -4.76
N VAL A 535 -41.04 16.30 -4.79
CA VAL A 535 -41.81 17.06 -5.79
C VAL A 535 -41.35 16.60 -7.17
N ARG A 536 -42.27 16.06 -7.96
CA ARG A 536 -42.02 15.66 -9.35
C ARG A 536 -42.50 16.79 -10.25
N THR A 537 -41.64 17.18 -11.18
CA THR A 537 -41.96 18.18 -12.19
C THR A 537 -42.20 17.52 -13.55
N GLU A 538 -43.21 17.99 -14.26
CA GLU A 538 -43.56 17.58 -15.61
C GLU A 538 -42.85 18.48 -16.63
N THR A 539 -42.40 17.88 -17.73
CA THR A 539 -41.71 18.59 -18.82
C THR A 539 -42.54 18.65 -20.09
N VAL A 540 -43.34 17.62 -20.38
CA VAL A 540 -44.16 17.54 -21.58
C VAL A 540 -45.59 17.19 -21.19
N GLU A 541 -46.53 18.04 -21.59
CA GLU A 541 -47.95 17.81 -21.37
C GLU A 541 -48.49 16.71 -22.29
N THR A 542 -49.39 15.86 -21.78
CA THR A 542 -49.97 14.74 -22.56
C THR A 542 -50.74 15.26 -23.78
N GLY A 543 -50.31 14.84 -24.98
CA GLY A 543 -50.96 15.23 -26.25
C GLY A 543 -50.29 16.39 -26.99
N VAL A 544 -49.16 16.92 -26.47
CA VAL A 544 -48.35 17.95 -27.14
C VAL A 544 -47.12 17.32 -27.80
N SER A 545 -46.90 17.60 -29.09
CA SER A 545 -45.70 17.14 -29.81
C SER A 545 -44.51 18.05 -29.50
N VAL A 546 -43.37 17.47 -29.13
CA VAL A 546 -42.12 18.18 -28.89
C VAL A 546 -41.53 18.68 -30.22
N PRO A 547 -41.10 19.96 -30.32
CA PRO A 547 -40.36 20.49 -31.48
C PRO A 547 -39.10 19.68 -31.83
N ALA A 548 -38.86 19.49 -33.13
CA ALA A 548 -37.73 18.69 -33.62
C ALA A 548 -36.34 19.21 -33.15
N PRO A 549 -36.08 20.54 -33.10
CA PRO A 549 -34.81 21.07 -32.64
C PRO A 549 -34.42 20.65 -31.22
N LEU A 550 -35.39 20.49 -30.31
CA LEU A 550 -35.15 20.16 -28.90
C LEU A 550 -34.73 18.70 -28.71
N THR A 551 -35.21 17.80 -29.57
CA THR A 551 -34.86 16.37 -29.52
C THR A 551 -33.43 16.11 -30.01
N SER A 552 -32.86 17.03 -30.80
CA SER A 552 -31.54 16.89 -31.41
C SER A 552 -30.35 17.33 -30.52
N VAL A 553 -30.62 17.81 -29.30
CA VAL A 553 -29.60 18.36 -28.41
C VAL A 553 -28.93 17.25 -27.59
N ASP A 554 -27.76 16.78 -28.06
CA ASP A 554 -26.89 15.89 -27.28
C ASP A 554 -25.91 16.70 -26.42
N ALA A 555 -26.45 17.34 -25.37
CA ALA A 555 -25.67 18.10 -24.39
C ALA A 555 -26.01 17.65 -22.97
N TYR A 556 -25.00 17.67 -22.10
CA TYR A 556 -25.11 17.32 -20.67
C TYR A 556 -24.79 18.54 -19.82
N TYR A 557 -25.61 18.79 -18.80
CA TYR A 557 -25.33 19.84 -17.84
C TYR A 557 -24.33 19.36 -16.80
N ILE A 558 -23.17 20.01 -16.76
CA ILE A 558 -22.05 19.61 -15.92
C ILE A 558 -22.35 20.00 -14.45
N SER A 559 -22.73 19.00 -13.65
CA SER A 559 -22.97 19.08 -12.22
C SER A 559 -22.58 17.76 -11.56
N GLU A 560 -22.71 17.57 -10.24
CA GLU A 560 -22.29 16.31 -9.59
C GLU A 560 -22.96 15.05 -10.16
N THR A 561 -24.10 15.19 -10.85
CA THR A 561 -24.88 14.10 -11.47
C THR A 561 -24.75 14.00 -12.99
N ASP A 562 -24.14 14.99 -13.68
CA ASP A 562 -23.98 15.04 -15.14
C ASP A 562 -25.22 14.54 -15.93
N GLU A 563 -26.39 15.19 -15.74
CA GLU A 563 -27.66 14.80 -16.40
C GLU A 563 -27.81 15.44 -17.81
N PRO A 564 -28.44 14.74 -18.77
CA PRO A 564 -28.74 15.30 -20.09
C PRO A 564 -29.85 16.36 -20.04
N PHE A 565 -29.88 17.25 -21.04
CA PHE A 565 -31.02 18.16 -21.22
C PHE A 565 -32.25 17.39 -21.72
N GLU A 566 -33.39 17.60 -21.07
CA GLU A 566 -34.69 17.02 -21.42
C GLU A 566 -35.59 18.06 -22.08
N PRO A 567 -36.33 17.73 -23.15
CA PRO A 567 -37.23 18.67 -23.81
C PRO A 567 -38.42 19.05 -22.93
N VAL A 568 -38.85 20.31 -23.05
CA VAL A 568 -40.02 20.89 -22.38
C VAL A 568 -41.00 21.41 -23.42
N ALA A 569 -42.28 21.04 -23.29
CA ALA A 569 -43.38 21.54 -24.09
C ALA A 569 -44.68 21.54 -23.25
N LEU A 570 -45.10 22.72 -22.80
CA LEU A 570 -46.23 22.91 -21.89
C LEU A 570 -47.22 23.93 -22.49
N ARG A 571 -48.53 23.69 -22.38
CA ARG A 571 -49.53 24.63 -22.89
C ARG A 571 -49.64 25.84 -21.97
N TRP A 572 -49.67 27.03 -22.56
CA TRP A 572 -49.79 28.28 -21.81
C TRP A 572 -50.61 29.28 -22.60
N ASP A 573 -51.80 29.64 -22.10
CA ASP A 573 -52.71 30.52 -22.84
C ASP A 573 -52.13 31.93 -23.06
N GLY A 574 -51.25 32.39 -22.16
CA GLY A 574 -50.52 33.64 -22.29
C GLY A 574 -49.46 33.64 -23.41
N ALA A 575 -49.08 32.47 -23.93
CA ALA A 575 -48.10 32.33 -25.00
C ALA A 575 -48.59 32.98 -26.30
N SER A 576 -49.88 32.88 -26.59
CA SER A 576 -50.53 33.52 -27.75
C SER A 576 -50.33 35.05 -27.82
N ARG A 577 -50.06 35.68 -26.66
CA ARG A 577 -49.80 37.12 -26.52
C ARG A 577 -48.31 37.46 -26.35
N GLY A 578 -47.43 36.46 -26.47
CA GLY A 578 -45.99 36.60 -26.22
C GLY A 578 -45.62 36.78 -24.75
N ILE A 579 -46.51 36.44 -23.81
CA ILE A 579 -46.31 36.65 -22.37
C ILE A 579 -45.72 35.38 -21.75
N PHE A 580 -44.58 35.52 -21.08
CA PHE A 580 -43.97 34.43 -20.31
C PHE A 580 -44.77 34.12 -19.04
N PRO A 581 -44.81 32.86 -18.58
CA PRO A 581 -45.41 32.51 -17.30
C PRO A 581 -44.59 33.14 -16.15
N ASP A 582 -45.29 33.79 -15.21
CA ASP A 582 -44.71 34.20 -13.93
C ASP A 582 -44.43 32.98 -13.03
N ALA A 583 -43.67 33.16 -11.95
CA ALA A 583 -43.27 32.07 -11.05
C ALA A 583 -44.45 31.20 -10.53
N SER A 584 -45.59 31.82 -10.20
CA SER A 584 -46.81 31.10 -9.78
C SER A 584 -47.45 30.31 -10.92
N HIS A 585 -47.51 30.89 -12.11
CA HIS A 585 -48.05 30.22 -13.29
C HIS A 585 -47.15 29.08 -13.75
N LEU A 586 -45.83 29.28 -13.74
CA LEU A 586 -44.86 28.23 -14.06
C LEU A 586 -44.93 27.09 -13.05
N SER A 587 -45.08 27.38 -11.75
CA SER A 587 -45.29 26.36 -10.71
C SER A 587 -46.47 25.45 -11.04
N ASN A 588 -47.62 26.04 -11.39
CA ASN A 588 -48.82 25.27 -11.74
C ASN A 588 -48.64 24.44 -13.02
N LEU A 589 -47.84 24.92 -13.97
CA LEU A 589 -47.53 24.20 -15.22
C LEU A 589 -46.59 23.01 -15.00
N ILE A 590 -45.59 23.16 -14.14
CA ILE A 590 -44.58 22.10 -13.92
C ILE A 590 -44.99 21.12 -12.82
N SER A 591 -45.78 21.53 -11.83
CA SER A 591 -46.20 20.66 -10.73
C SER A 591 -47.65 20.95 -10.33
N PRO A 592 -48.64 20.20 -10.86
CA PRO A 592 -50.04 20.39 -10.49
C PRO A 592 -50.34 19.99 -9.03
N ASN A 593 -49.44 19.25 -8.39
CA ASN A 593 -49.62 18.68 -7.05
C ASN A 593 -48.84 19.41 -5.94
N ALA A 594 -48.02 20.42 -6.28
CA ALA A 594 -47.20 21.15 -5.31
C ALA A 594 -46.99 22.62 -5.72
N ASP A 595 -47.11 23.52 -4.75
CA ASP A 595 -46.80 24.94 -4.95
C ASP A 595 -45.29 25.20 -4.76
N LEU A 596 -44.62 25.53 -5.85
CA LEU A 596 -43.21 25.90 -5.97
C LEU A 596 -43.01 27.39 -6.24
N SER A 597 -44.07 28.20 -6.18
CA SER A 597 -44.02 29.63 -6.56
C SER A 597 -42.92 30.42 -5.82
N SER A 598 -42.67 30.14 -4.53
CA SER A 598 -41.62 30.78 -3.74
C SER A 598 -40.20 30.26 -4.04
N SER A 599 -40.10 29.10 -4.68
CA SER A 599 -38.85 28.38 -4.96
C SER A 599 -38.33 28.61 -6.38
N ILE A 600 -39.05 29.40 -7.19
CA ILE A 600 -38.71 29.71 -8.57
C ILE A 600 -38.07 31.10 -8.64
N THR A 601 -36.82 31.15 -9.13
CA THR A 601 -36.12 32.40 -9.41
C THR A 601 -35.86 32.55 -10.90
N THR A 602 -36.13 33.72 -11.46
CA THR A 602 -35.80 34.01 -12.87
C THR A 602 -34.35 34.46 -13.01
N LEU A 603 -33.64 33.89 -13.97
CA LEU A 603 -32.24 34.16 -14.29
C LEU A 603 -32.11 34.64 -15.74
N SER A 604 -31.14 35.50 -16.01
CA SER A 604 -30.77 35.84 -17.39
C SER A 604 -29.96 34.70 -18.03
N PRO A 605 -30.03 34.50 -19.36
CA PRO A 605 -29.20 33.49 -20.04
C PRO A 605 -27.70 33.64 -19.77
N SER A 606 -27.21 34.88 -19.61
CA SER A 606 -25.82 35.18 -19.27
C SER A 606 -25.43 34.80 -17.85
N SER A 607 -26.37 34.79 -16.90
CA SER A 607 -26.14 34.37 -15.52
C SER A 607 -26.16 32.84 -15.36
N PHE A 608 -26.98 32.16 -16.18
CA PHE A 608 -27.03 30.71 -16.25
C PHE A 608 -25.76 30.11 -16.87
N ASP A 609 -25.29 30.69 -17.98
CA ASP A 609 -24.10 30.21 -18.68
C ASP A 609 -23.04 31.32 -18.84
N PRO A 610 -22.32 31.69 -17.76
CA PRO A 610 -21.32 32.75 -17.79
C PRO A 610 -20.08 32.38 -18.62
N ARG A 611 -19.90 31.11 -18.98
CA ARG A 611 -18.76 30.60 -19.74
C ARG A 611 -19.10 30.19 -21.18
N ASN A 612 -20.34 30.39 -21.60
CA ASN A 612 -20.86 30.01 -22.91
C ASN A 612 -20.58 28.52 -23.24
N GLN A 613 -20.84 27.64 -22.28
CA GLN A 613 -20.67 26.18 -22.38
C GLN A 613 -21.84 25.49 -23.07
N TYR A 614 -23.03 26.09 -23.09
CA TYR A 614 -24.26 25.51 -23.63
C TYR A 614 -24.90 26.32 -24.78
N PRO A 615 -24.13 26.79 -25.79
CA PRO A 615 -24.68 27.57 -26.90
C PRO A 615 -25.61 26.74 -27.80
N SER A 616 -25.42 25.41 -27.86
CA SER A 616 -26.29 24.49 -28.61
C SER A 616 -27.68 24.40 -27.99
N ALA A 617 -27.78 24.31 -26.66
CA ALA A 617 -29.05 24.26 -25.94
C ALA A 617 -29.84 25.58 -26.12
N LEU A 618 -29.19 26.73 -25.94
CA LEU A 618 -29.83 28.04 -26.12
C LEU A 618 -30.28 28.29 -27.57
N ARG A 619 -29.49 27.84 -28.57
CA ARG A 619 -29.88 27.94 -29.98
C ARG A 619 -31.06 27.02 -30.31
N ALA A 620 -31.06 25.79 -29.80
CA ALA A 620 -32.16 24.85 -30.02
C ALA A 620 -33.49 25.36 -29.44
N VAL A 621 -33.48 26.01 -28.28
CA VAL A 621 -34.68 26.64 -27.70
C VAL A 621 -35.20 27.79 -28.57
N ARG A 622 -34.30 28.62 -29.12
CA ARG A 622 -34.70 29.69 -30.06
C ARG A 622 -35.27 29.14 -31.36
N ALA A 623 -34.61 28.14 -31.94
CA ALA A 623 -35.06 27.47 -33.15
C ALA A 623 -36.43 26.80 -32.95
N ALA A 624 -36.67 26.20 -31.78
CA ALA A 624 -37.94 25.55 -31.45
C ALA A 624 -39.13 26.52 -31.38
N ALA A 625 -38.92 27.74 -30.88
CA ALA A 625 -39.96 28.77 -30.84
C ALA A 625 -40.16 29.48 -32.19
N ALA A 626 -39.12 29.52 -33.04
CA ALA A 626 -39.18 30.07 -34.38
C ALA A 626 -39.73 29.08 -35.43
N GLU A 627 -39.74 27.77 -35.15
CA GLU A 627 -40.13 26.71 -36.10
C GLU A 627 -41.59 26.85 -36.59
N SER A 628 -42.49 27.33 -35.74
CA SER A 628 -43.88 27.61 -36.10
C SER A 628 -44.01 28.88 -36.94
N SER A 629 -43.45 29.98 -36.43
CA SER A 629 -43.58 31.33 -37.00
C SER A 629 -42.71 31.64 -38.21
N GLY A 630 -41.71 30.80 -38.51
CA GLY A 630 -40.75 31.00 -39.60
C GLY A 630 -39.90 32.27 -39.44
N GLY A 631 -39.85 32.85 -38.24
CA GLY A 631 -39.15 34.10 -37.94
C GLY A 631 -37.64 33.92 -37.66
N ASP A 632 -36.93 35.04 -37.57
CA ASP A 632 -35.49 35.04 -37.25
C ASP A 632 -35.22 34.51 -35.84
N GLU A 633 -34.38 33.46 -35.74
CA GLU A 633 -34.01 32.83 -34.46
C GLU A 633 -33.40 33.81 -33.45
N SER A 634 -32.74 34.87 -33.91
CA SER A 634 -32.07 35.87 -33.07
C SER A 634 -33.02 36.83 -32.36
N ALA A 635 -34.27 36.95 -32.83
CA ALA A 635 -35.30 37.81 -32.27
C ALA A 635 -36.09 37.15 -31.12
N VAL A 636 -35.92 35.83 -30.92
CA VAL A 636 -36.62 35.07 -29.88
C VAL A 636 -36.00 35.34 -28.51
N ASP A 637 -36.83 35.86 -27.59
CA ASP A 637 -36.44 36.04 -26.18
C ASP A 637 -36.42 34.69 -25.45
N VAL A 638 -35.41 34.49 -24.60
CA VAL A 638 -35.19 33.24 -23.85
C VAL A 638 -35.04 33.58 -22.38
N LYS A 639 -35.84 32.94 -21.53
CA LYS A 639 -35.76 33.08 -20.07
C LYS A 639 -35.30 31.77 -19.44
N VAL A 640 -34.51 31.89 -18.37
CA VAL A 640 -34.07 30.75 -17.57
C VAL A 640 -34.72 30.82 -16.20
N PHE A 641 -35.33 29.73 -15.74
CA PHE A 641 -35.90 29.62 -14.41
C PHE A 641 -35.09 28.60 -13.60
N ARG A 642 -34.68 28.99 -12.40
CA ARG A 642 -34.09 28.11 -11.39
C ARG A 642 -35.18 27.68 -10.42
N VAL A 643 -35.44 26.39 -10.35
CA VAL A 643 -36.50 25.79 -9.53
C VAL A 643 -35.86 24.94 -8.45
N GLU A 644 -36.08 25.28 -7.18
CA GLU A 644 -35.60 24.48 -6.05
C GLU A 644 -36.64 23.41 -5.69
N VAL A 645 -36.36 22.16 -6.07
CA VAL A 645 -37.25 21.00 -5.91
C VAL A 645 -36.96 20.23 -4.61
N GLY A 646 -35.79 20.44 -4.02
CA GLY A 646 -35.41 19.90 -2.72
C GLY A 646 -34.16 20.57 -2.16
N PRO A 647 -33.69 20.19 -0.96
CA PRO A 647 -32.64 20.91 -0.21
C PRO A 647 -31.28 20.97 -0.93
N SER A 648 -31.05 20.09 -1.89
CA SER A 648 -29.85 20.09 -2.72
C SER A 648 -30.17 19.79 -4.19
N ARG A 649 -31.45 19.82 -4.60
CA ARG A 649 -31.90 19.43 -5.94
C ARG A 649 -32.55 20.61 -6.62
N ILE A 650 -31.96 21.02 -7.72
CA ILE A 650 -32.40 22.19 -8.48
C ILE A 650 -32.61 21.79 -9.92
N GLU A 651 -33.61 22.38 -10.55
CA GLU A 651 -33.88 22.22 -11.97
C GLU A 651 -33.77 23.57 -12.66
N TYR A 652 -33.08 23.58 -13.79
CA TYR A 652 -32.97 24.75 -14.66
C TYR A 652 -33.87 24.54 -15.87
N TYR A 653 -34.82 25.44 -16.06
CA TYR A 653 -35.73 25.47 -17.20
C TYR A 653 -35.33 26.62 -18.13
N ILE A 654 -34.87 26.30 -19.34
CA ILE A 654 -34.54 27.25 -20.39
C ILE A 654 -35.73 27.30 -21.35
N LEU A 655 -36.50 28.37 -21.32
CA LEU A 655 -37.81 28.45 -21.97
C LEU A 655 -37.89 29.61 -22.98
N ALA A 656 -38.62 29.38 -24.06
CA ALA A 656 -39.10 30.38 -25.01
C ALA A 656 -40.60 30.20 -25.25
N VAL A 657 -41.25 31.25 -25.75
CA VAL A 657 -42.69 31.27 -26.01
C VAL A 657 -42.94 31.04 -27.49
N ASP A 658 -43.74 30.03 -27.82
CA ASP A 658 -44.27 29.78 -29.16
C ASP A 658 -45.70 30.33 -29.23
N ALA A 659 -45.85 31.51 -29.84
CA ALA A 659 -47.11 32.23 -29.89
C ALA A 659 -48.15 31.55 -30.78
N GLU A 660 -47.74 30.85 -31.83
CA GLU A 660 -48.67 30.24 -32.79
C GLU A 660 -49.32 28.98 -32.24
N LYS A 661 -48.55 28.16 -31.52
CA LYS A 661 -49.05 26.92 -30.90
C LYS A 661 -49.59 27.14 -29.49
N SER A 662 -49.47 28.36 -28.95
CA SER A 662 -49.78 28.68 -27.55
C SER A 662 -49.05 27.77 -26.55
N LEU A 663 -47.76 27.53 -26.82
CA LEU A 663 -46.90 26.65 -26.03
C LEU A 663 -45.72 27.42 -25.43
N VAL A 664 -45.24 26.93 -24.30
CA VAL A 664 -43.92 27.24 -23.77
C VAL A 664 -43.01 26.06 -24.07
N VAL A 665 -41.97 26.30 -24.85
CA VAL A 665 -41.05 25.27 -25.37
C VAL A 665 -39.63 25.52 -24.87
N GLY A 666 -38.89 24.45 -24.59
CA GLY A 666 -37.58 24.62 -23.97
C GLY A 666 -36.82 23.35 -23.62
N LEU A 667 -35.81 23.50 -22.77
CA LEU A 667 -35.04 22.39 -22.20
C LEU A 667 -35.00 22.50 -20.67
N ARG A 668 -35.12 21.37 -19.99
CA ARG A 668 -34.90 21.22 -18.55
C ARG A 668 -33.61 20.45 -18.31
N THR A 669 -32.84 20.84 -17.29
CA THR A 669 -31.79 19.99 -16.74
C THR A 669 -31.84 19.96 -15.22
N LYS A 670 -31.44 18.84 -14.61
CA LYS A 670 -31.31 18.72 -13.16
C LYS A 670 -29.87 18.99 -12.72
N ALA A 671 -29.74 19.56 -11.53
CA ALA A 671 -28.48 19.91 -10.91
C ALA A 671 -28.53 19.61 -9.42
N VAL A 672 -27.38 19.25 -8.86
CA VAL A 672 -27.18 19.17 -7.41
C VAL A 672 -26.30 20.34 -6.98
N GLU A 673 -26.85 21.23 -6.15
CA GLU A 673 -26.09 22.30 -5.49
C GLU A 673 -26.02 21.98 -3.99
N THR A 674 -24.84 22.13 -3.38
CA THR A 674 -24.58 21.81 -1.97
C THR A 674 -24.22 23.04 -1.14
#